data_AF-A0A416W234-F1
#
_entry.id   AF-A0A416W234-F1
#
_cell.length_a   1.000
_cell.length_b   1.000
_cell.length_c   1.000
_cell.angle_alpha   90.00
_cell.angle_beta   90.00
_cell.angle_gamma   90.00
#
_symmetry.space_group_name_H-M   'P 1'
#
loop_
_entity.id
_entity.type
_entity.pdbx_description
1 polymer ?
#
loop_
_entity_poly.entity_id
_entity_poly.type
_entity_poly.pdbx_seq_one_letter_code
_entity_poly.pdbx_strand_id
1 'polypeptide(L)'
;MDNNQNRNTNRNNPNRNDDNNQKKSMIISVVVAVIGALLLTSLFSSVLSSASKEEITYSQFVKLLDNDKVESVLFESGKIYIETKNLQNGLIKKTFWTTAVNDPDLISELKNKYTDVEFKAESTSASNGIIIILLEYVVPLILFWALLMFVMRRVSGGKGGPGGVFGVGKSNAKVYIQKKTGVTFKDVAGQEEAKESVVELVDFLHNPGKYTAIGAKLPKGALLVGPPGTGKTLLAKAVAGEANVPFFSLSGSDFVEMFVGVGASRVRDLFKQAEENAPCIVFIDEIDSIGKSRDSRYGGGNDEREQTLNALLAEMDGFDTSKGILILAATNRPEVLDPALLRPGRFDRRVIVDAPDFKGRVETLKVHSKDVKLDETVDLEAIANITSGAVGSDLANMVNEAAINAVKCGRKAISQADLMEAVEVVIAGKEKKDRILSKEEKKIVAYHEVGHALVAAIQKDAEPVQKITIVPRTMGSLGYVIQAPEKEKYLMSQDELNAELVTLLAGRASEEIVFDSVTTGASNDMEKATNIARSMVAQYGMSEKFGLMSLERVEDPYLGRRAQLNCSDKTATEIEEEVKILLKEKYEEAKQLLRDNRDKLDKIAEFLYNKETITGKEFMEIYRKCDEPDGASDDNQDVTLNDKPDEISE
;
A
#
# COMPACT_ATOMS: atom_id res chain seq x y z
N MET A 1 -4.40 70.77 57.17
CA MET A 1 -3.04 71.08 56.71
C MET A 1 -2.62 70.00 55.72
N ASP A 2 -3.29 69.80 54.59
CA ASP A 2 -3.60 70.67 53.43
C ASP A 2 -2.51 70.74 52.36
N ASN A 3 -3.03 70.73 51.13
CA ASN A 3 -2.48 71.00 49.79
C ASN A 3 -1.81 69.79 49.08
N ASN A 4 -2.35 69.16 48.02
CA ASN A 4 -3.25 69.59 46.90
C ASN A 4 -2.69 70.84 46.18
N GLN A 5 -2.34 70.89 44.89
CA GLN A 5 -2.95 70.48 43.61
C GLN A 5 -1.81 70.45 42.55
N ASN A 6 -1.87 69.77 41.39
CA ASN A 6 -2.59 70.26 40.21
C ASN A 6 -2.71 69.23 39.07
N ARG A 7 -3.87 69.23 38.40
CA ARG A 7 -4.21 68.50 37.17
C ARG A 7 -3.91 69.35 35.93
N ASN A 8 -3.60 68.72 34.79
CA ASN A 8 -4.11 69.04 33.44
C ASN A 8 -3.54 68.02 32.42
N THR A 9 -4.29 67.01 31.99
CA THR A 9 -5.06 66.96 30.72
C THR A 9 -4.26 67.26 29.46
N ASN A 10 -3.90 66.22 28.71
CA ASN A 10 -3.94 66.28 27.25
C ASN A 10 -4.28 64.90 26.65
N ARG A 11 -5.54 64.72 26.24
CA ARG A 11 -6.00 63.58 25.45
C ARG A 11 -5.60 63.82 24.00
N ASN A 12 -4.50 63.20 23.54
CA ASN A 12 -4.27 63.01 22.12
C ASN A 12 -4.98 61.73 21.67
N ASN A 13 -5.95 61.92 20.78
CA ASN A 13 -6.80 60.90 20.18
C ASN A 13 -5.98 60.09 19.13
N PRO A 14 -5.70 58.78 19.32
CA PRO A 14 -4.98 57.97 18.31
C PRO A 14 -5.90 57.57 17.14
N ASN A 15 -7.21 57.77 17.27
CA ASN A 15 -8.21 57.12 16.45
C ASN A 15 -8.40 57.72 15.04
N ARG A 16 -7.56 58.68 14.63
CA ARG A 16 -7.53 59.20 13.24
C ARG A 16 -6.46 58.57 12.36
N ASN A 17 -5.41 57.98 12.95
CA ASN A 17 -4.32 57.38 12.17
C ASN A 17 -4.56 55.90 11.84
N ASP A 18 -5.18 55.13 12.74
CA ASP A 18 -5.56 53.74 12.46
C ASP A 18 -6.69 53.63 11.44
N ASP A 19 -7.65 54.55 11.49
CA ASP A 19 -8.75 54.61 10.53
C ASP A 19 -8.24 54.98 9.12
N ASN A 20 -7.16 55.78 9.04
CA ASN A 20 -6.46 56.08 7.79
C ASN A 20 -5.58 54.92 7.29
N ASN A 21 -4.97 54.13 8.18
CA ASN A 21 -4.19 52.96 7.81
C ASN A 21 -5.07 51.76 7.42
N GLN A 22 -6.22 51.56 8.07
CA GLN A 22 -7.24 50.61 7.63
C GLN A 22 -7.84 51.03 6.29
N LYS A 23 -8.17 52.30 6.09
CA LYS A 23 -8.64 52.80 4.78
C LYS A 23 -7.57 52.64 3.70
N LYS A 24 -6.29 52.92 3.99
CA LYS A 24 -5.18 52.69 3.04
C LYS A 24 -4.99 51.20 2.72
N SER A 25 -5.04 50.31 3.72
CA SER A 25 -4.95 48.85 3.51
C SER A 25 -6.14 48.31 2.72
N MET A 26 -7.35 48.80 2.99
CA MET A 26 -8.55 48.47 2.25
C MET A 26 -8.46 48.96 0.80
N ILE A 27 -8.00 50.20 0.56
CA ILE A 27 -7.77 50.74 -0.79
C ILE A 27 -6.71 49.91 -1.53
N ILE A 28 -5.60 49.55 -0.90
CA ILE A 28 -4.56 48.72 -1.51
C ILE A 28 -5.11 47.33 -1.88
N SER A 29 -5.89 46.71 -0.99
CA SER A 29 -6.51 45.39 -1.28
C SER A 29 -7.51 45.45 -2.43
N VAL A 30 -8.28 46.54 -2.53
CA VAL A 30 -9.20 46.77 -3.65
C VAL A 30 -8.43 47.00 -4.95
N VAL A 31 -7.34 47.76 -4.91
CA VAL A 31 -6.49 48.00 -6.09
C VAL A 31 -5.84 46.70 -6.57
N VAL A 32 -5.33 45.86 -5.67
CA VAL A 32 -4.76 44.54 -6.01
C VAL A 32 -5.83 43.60 -6.58
N ALA A 33 -7.04 43.60 -6.01
CA ALA A 33 -8.16 42.80 -6.53
C ALA A 33 -8.60 43.26 -7.92
N VAL A 34 -8.61 44.57 -8.19
CA VAL A 34 -8.92 45.13 -9.51
C VAL A 34 -7.85 44.77 -10.53
N ILE A 35 -6.56 44.84 -10.16
CA ILE A 35 -5.45 44.43 -11.02
C ILE A 35 -5.52 42.93 -11.32
N GLY A 36 -5.82 42.10 -10.31
CA GLY A 36 -6.01 40.66 -10.47
C GLY A 36 -7.20 40.31 -11.37
N ALA A 37 -8.31 41.05 -11.23
CA ALA A 37 -9.47 40.90 -12.11
C ALA A 37 -9.16 41.29 -13.56
N LEU A 38 -8.44 42.40 -13.77
CA LEU A 38 -8.00 42.85 -15.10
C LEU A 38 -7.08 41.83 -15.76
N LEU A 39 -6.14 41.26 -15.00
CA LEU A 39 -5.27 40.17 -15.47
C LEU A 39 -6.08 38.92 -15.86
N LEU A 40 -7.03 38.50 -15.02
CA LEU A 40 -7.88 37.35 -15.32
C LEU A 40 -8.76 37.58 -16.54
N THR A 41 -9.32 38.79 -16.72
CA THR A 41 -10.11 39.12 -17.92
C THR A 41 -9.24 39.17 -19.18
N SER A 42 -8.00 39.65 -19.07
CA SER A 42 -7.04 39.66 -20.19
C SER A 42 -6.64 38.24 -20.58
N LEU A 43 -6.36 37.37 -19.60
CA LEU A 43 -6.05 35.96 -19.83
C LEU A 43 -7.26 35.22 -20.42
N PHE A 44 -8.47 35.47 -19.91
CA PHE A 44 -9.68 34.85 -20.42
C PHE A 44 -10.01 35.30 -21.85
N SER A 45 -9.90 36.60 -22.17
CA SER A 45 -10.07 37.11 -23.53
C SER A 45 -9.00 36.55 -24.47
N SER A 46 -7.74 36.46 -24.02
CA SER A 46 -6.67 35.83 -24.80
C SER A 46 -6.97 34.36 -25.10
N VAL A 47 -7.35 33.57 -24.11
CA VAL A 47 -7.69 32.14 -24.28
C VAL A 47 -8.91 31.97 -25.19
N LEU A 48 -9.95 32.80 -25.03
CA LEU A 48 -11.14 32.75 -25.88
C LEU A 48 -10.82 33.12 -27.33
N SER A 49 -9.98 34.13 -27.55
CA SER A 49 -9.54 34.55 -28.89
C SER A 49 -8.66 33.50 -29.57
N SER A 50 -7.82 32.78 -28.81
CA SER A 50 -7.02 31.65 -29.29
C SER A 50 -7.86 30.41 -29.60
N ALA A 51 -8.99 30.21 -28.90
CA ALA A 51 -9.90 29.10 -29.18
C ALA A 51 -10.69 29.29 -30.50
N SER A 52 -10.90 30.54 -30.93
CA SER A 52 -11.67 30.86 -32.16
C SER A 52 -10.81 31.03 -33.41
N LYS A 53 -9.49 31.23 -33.29
CA LYS A 53 -8.57 31.50 -34.41
C LYS A 53 -7.52 30.41 -34.52
N GLU A 54 -7.54 29.68 -35.63
CA GLU A 54 -6.61 28.56 -35.88
C GLU A 54 -5.66 28.93 -37.03
N GLU A 55 -4.35 28.79 -36.82
CA GLU A 55 -3.34 29.07 -37.84
C GLU A 55 -3.19 27.87 -38.77
N ILE A 56 -3.25 28.11 -40.08
CA ILE A 56 -3.00 27.08 -41.11
C ILE A 56 -1.85 27.51 -42.02
N THR A 57 -1.17 26.52 -42.59
CA THR A 57 -0.09 26.80 -43.56
C THR A 57 -0.66 27.29 -44.89
N TYR A 58 0.11 28.10 -45.61
CA TYR A 58 -0.29 28.62 -46.93
C TYR A 58 -0.61 27.49 -47.93
N SER A 59 0.15 26.39 -47.92
CA SER A 59 -0.14 25.21 -48.75
C SER A 59 -1.45 24.52 -48.39
N GLN A 60 -1.87 24.55 -47.11
CA GLN A 60 -3.18 24.04 -46.71
C GLN A 60 -4.31 24.99 -47.15
N PHE A 61 -4.07 26.30 -47.13
CA PHE A 61 -5.01 27.26 -47.71
C PHE A 61 -5.26 27.01 -49.19
N VAL A 62 -4.20 26.85 -50.00
CA VAL A 62 -4.34 26.51 -51.44
C VAL A 62 -5.11 25.21 -51.63
N LYS A 63 -4.83 24.17 -50.82
CA LYS A 63 -5.60 22.92 -50.85
C LYS A 63 -7.07 23.10 -50.49
N LEU A 64 -7.40 23.98 -49.55
CA LEU A 64 -8.79 24.25 -49.17
C LEU A 64 -9.52 25.02 -50.26
N LEU A 65 -8.82 25.90 -50.97
CA LEU A 65 -9.29 26.62 -52.14
C LEU A 65 -9.58 25.66 -53.32
N ASP A 66 -8.66 24.74 -53.62
CA ASP A 66 -8.81 23.72 -54.67
C ASP A 66 -9.98 22.75 -54.42
N ASN A 67 -10.32 22.51 -53.16
CA ASN A 67 -11.40 21.62 -52.77
C ASN A 67 -12.77 22.35 -52.62
N ASP A 68 -12.87 23.62 -53.04
CA ASP A 68 -14.07 24.49 -52.95
C ASP A 68 -14.68 24.57 -51.54
N LYS A 69 -13.82 24.56 -50.51
CA LYS A 69 -14.26 24.63 -49.10
C LYS A 69 -14.21 26.04 -48.51
N VAL A 70 -13.75 27.01 -49.29
CA VAL A 70 -13.58 28.42 -48.87
C VAL A 70 -14.81 29.23 -49.30
N GLU A 71 -15.37 30.01 -48.37
CA GLU A 71 -16.54 30.87 -48.60
C GLU A 71 -16.11 32.32 -48.85
N SER A 72 -15.24 32.84 -48.00
CA SER A 72 -14.73 34.21 -48.09
C SER A 72 -13.25 34.27 -47.72
N VAL A 73 -12.54 35.18 -48.38
CA VAL A 73 -11.13 35.48 -48.10
C VAL A 73 -10.99 36.96 -47.80
N LEU A 74 -10.47 37.27 -46.61
CA LEU A 74 -10.27 38.63 -46.14
C LEU A 74 -8.77 38.92 -45.97
N PHE A 75 -8.29 39.95 -46.66
CA PHE A 75 -6.89 40.36 -46.62
C PHE A 75 -6.72 41.53 -45.65
N GLU A 76 -5.98 41.33 -44.57
CA GLU A 76 -5.74 42.37 -43.55
C GLU A 76 -4.29 42.33 -43.05
N SER A 77 -3.57 43.46 -43.17
CA SER A 77 -2.24 43.68 -42.59
C SER A 77 -1.24 42.52 -42.73
N GLY A 78 -1.12 41.94 -43.93
CA GLY A 78 -0.18 40.85 -44.22
C GLY A 78 -0.64 39.45 -43.79
N LYS A 79 -1.88 39.31 -43.32
CA LYS A 79 -2.54 38.03 -43.02
C LYS A 79 -3.76 37.83 -43.91
N ILE A 80 -4.04 36.58 -44.22
CA ILE A 80 -5.19 36.13 -44.99
C ILE A 80 -6.10 35.38 -44.03
N TYR A 81 -7.28 35.93 -43.75
CA TYR A 81 -8.32 35.28 -42.97
C TYR A 81 -9.28 34.53 -43.90
N ILE A 82 -9.63 33.32 -43.51
CA ILE A 82 -10.37 32.37 -44.35
C ILE A 82 -11.58 31.89 -43.58
N GLU A 83 -12.76 32.08 -44.18
CA GLU A 83 -14.01 31.49 -43.72
C GLU A 83 -14.36 30.30 -44.61
N THR A 84 -14.79 29.20 -44.01
CA THR A 84 -15.06 27.95 -44.73
C THR A 84 -16.56 27.66 -44.80
N LYS A 85 -17.03 27.14 -45.94
CA LYS A 85 -18.45 26.92 -46.25
C LYS A 85 -19.13 25.90 -45.32
N ASN A 86 -18.39 25.06 -44.58
CA ASN A 86 -18.96 24.04 -43.69
C ASN A 86 -17.99 23.48 -42.64
N LEU A 87 -17.81 24.20 -41.53
CA LEU A 87 -17.29 23.62 -40.30
C LEU A 87 -18.07 24.15 -39.09
N GLN A 88 -19.39 23.93 -39.10
CA GLN A 88 -20.27 24.20 -37.96
C GLN A 88 -20.34 22.97 -37.07
N ASN A 89 -19.46 22.89 -36.08
CA ASN A 89 -19.67 22.05 -34.89
C ASN A 89 -19.01 22.73 -33.69
N GLY A 90 -19.75 23.65 -33.08
CA GLY A 90 -19.36 24.36 -31.87
C GLY A 90 -20.06 25.71 -31.75
N LEU A 91 -20.33 26.16 -30.52
CA LEU A 91 -20.91 27.47 -30.19
C LEU A 91 -20.06 28.68 -30.67
N ILE A 92 -18.88 28.44 -31.26
CA ILE A 92 -17.90 29.43 -31.67
C ILE A 92 -17.52 29.17 -33.12
N LYS A 93 -17.75 30.14 -34.02
CA LYS A 93 -17.27 30.07 -35.41
C LYS A 93 -15.74 30.08 -35.40
N LYS A 94 -15.11 29.04 -35.96
CA LYS A 94 -13.66 29.00 -36.15
C LYS A 94 -13.28 29.75 -37.42
N THR A 95 -12.40 30.73 -37.30
CA THR A 95 -11.81 31.45 -38.44
C THR A 95 -10.37 31.01 -38.60
N PHE A 96 -9.98 30.61 -39.82
CA PHE A 96 -8.60 30.22 -40.11
C PHE A 96 -7.81 31.43 -40.58
N TRP A 97 -6.50 31.46 -40.31
CA TRP A 97 -5.64 32.48 -40.87
C TRP A 97 -4.29 31.90 -41.31
N THR A 98 -3.73 32.48 -42.36
CA THR A 98 -2.36 32.21 -42.82
C THR A 98 -1.62 33.53 -43.04
N THR A 99 -0.30 33.50 -42.91
CA THR A 99 0.55 34.64 -43.30
C THR A 99 0.58 34.73 -44.84
N ALA A 100 0.46 35.94 -45.39
CA ALA A 100 0.54 36.14 -46.83
C ALA A 100 1.97 35.86 -47.32
N VAL A 101 2.12 34.84 -48.16
CA VAL A 101 3.35 34.61 -48.94
C VAL A 101 3.27 35.52 -50.16
N ASN A 102 4.39 36.14 -50.56
CA ASN A 102 4.42 37.05 -51.72
C ASN A 102 4.26 36.25 -53.01
N ASP A 103 3.01 35.94 -53.35
CA ASP A 103 2.58 35.21 -54.54
C ASP A 103 1.89 36.20 -55.51
N PRO A 104 2.55 36.61 -56.60
CA PRO A 104 2.01 37.57 -57.57
C PRO A 104 0.80 37.04 -58.36
N ASP A 105 0.65 35.71 -58.48
CA ASP A 105 -0.34 35.07 -59.34
C ASP A 105 -1.63 34.71 -58.59
N LEU A 106 -1.61 34.71 -57.26
CA LEU A 106 -2.74 34.35 -56.39
C LEU A 106 -4.02 35.16 -56.69
N ILE A 107 -3.92 36.48 -56.86
CA ILE A 107 -5.09 37.34 -57.15
C ILE A 107 -5.65 37.05 -58.55
N SER A 108 -4.77 36.66 -59.48
CA SER A 108 -5.13 36.31 -60.87
C SER A 108 -5.80 34.95 -60.94
N GLU A 109 -5.32 33.96 -60.19
CA GLU A 109 -5.94 32.63 -60.07
C GLU A 109 -7.30 32.68 -59.35
N LEU A 110 -7.39 33.47 -58.28
CA LEU A 110 -8.64 33.69 -57.54
C LEU A 110 -9.74 34.32 -58.41
N LYS A 111 -9.39 35.25 -59.31
CA LYS A 111 -10.35 35.89 -60.24
C LYS A 111 -10.78 34.99 -61.40
N ASN A 112 -9.89 34.14 -61.92
CA ASN A 112 -10.14 33.38 -63.15
C ASN A 112 -10.68 31.96 -62.91
N LYS A 113 -10.37 31.34 -61.76
CA LYS A 113 -10.62 29.91 -61.51
C LYS A 113 -11.62 29.63 -60.37
N TYR A 114 -11.83 30.57 -59.45
CA TYR A 114 -12.68 30.39 -58.26
C TYR A 114 -13.71 31.53 -58.11
N THR A 115 -14.67 31.60 -59.03
CA THR A 115 -15.66 32.71 -59.17
C THR A 115 -16.70 32.78 -58.03
N ASP A 116 -16.80 31.73 -57.21
CA ASP A 116 -17.77 31.59 -56.10
C ASP A 116 -17.22 32.00 -54.72
N VAL A 117 -16.05 32.64 -54.65
CA VAL A 117 -15.41 33.09 -53.41
C VAL A 117 -15.51 34.61 -53.28
N GLU A 118 -16.07 35.11 -52.16
CA GLU A 118 -16.13 36.56 -51.90
C GLU A 118 -14.78 37.11 -51.42
N PHE A 119 -14.27 38.15 -52.09
CA PHE A 119 -13.04 38.85 -51.71
C PHE A 119 -13.35 40.18 -51.04
N LYS A 120 -12.90 40.36 -49.80
CA LYS A 120 -13.04 41.62 -49.05
C LYS A 120 -11.67 42.11 -48.59
N ALA A 121 -11.41 43.40 -48.80
CA ALA A 121 -10.26 44.10 -48.22
C ALA A 121 -10.83 45.20 -47.33
N GLU A 122 -10.71 45.03 -46.02
CA GLU A 122 -11.21 46.01 -45.06
C GLU A 122 -10.04 46.87 -44.57
N SER A 123 -10.17 48.18 -44.68
CA SER A 123 -9.31 49.12 -43.96
C SER A 123 -9.93 49.37 -42.59
N THR A 124 -9.17 49.07 -41.53
CA THR A 124 -9.63 49.19 -40.14
C THR A 124 -10.06 50.64 -39.86
N SER A 125 -11.37 50.91 -39.91
CA SER A 125 -11.94 52.19 -39.52
C SER A 125 -11.98 52.26 -38.00
N ALA A 126 -11.08 53.06 -37.42
CA ALA A 126 -10.90 53.24 -35.98
C ALA A 126 -12.02 54.07 -35.30
N SER A 127 -13.30 53.85 -35.64
CA SER A 127 -14.39 54.73 -35.15
C SER A 127 -15.24 54.18 -34.01
N ASN A 128 -15.01 52.98 -33.46
CA ASN A 128 -15.77 52.46 -32.31
C ASN A 128 -14.91 51.90 -31.15
N GLY A 129 -13.67 52.35 -30.99
CA GLY A 129 -12.76 51.84 -29.95
C GLY A 129 -13.28 52.00 -28.51
N ILE A 130 -14.03 53.06 -28.20
CA ILE A 130 -14.50 53.34 -26.84
C ILE A 130 -15.63 52.39 -26.42
N ILE A 131 -16.54 52.06 -27.34
CA ILE A 131 -17.68 51.16 -27.05
C ILE A 131 -17.19 49.71 -26.87
N ILE A 132 -16.22 49.29 -27.69
CA ILE A 132 -15.61 47.95 -27.59
C ILE A 132 -14.84 47.80 -26.27
N ILE A 133 -14.06 48.83 -25.87
CA ILE A 133 -13.37 48.81 -24.56
C ILE A 133 -14.37 48.75 -23.40
N LEU A 134 -15.50 49.47 -23.48
CA LEU A 134 -16.50 49.45 -22.43
C LEU A 134 -17.15 48.06 -22.31
N LEU A 135 -17.53 47.44 -23.43
CA LEU A 135 -18.19 46.12 -23.40
C LEU A 135 -17.23 45.00 -23.00
N GLU A 136 -15.99 45.03 -23.48
CA GLU A 136 -15.03 43.94 -23.30
C GLU A 136 -14.33 43.97 -21.93
N TYR A 137 -14.16 45.15 -21.31
CA TYR A 137 -13.50 45.27 -20.02
C TYR A 137 -14.44 45.60 -18.86
N VAL A 138 -15.47 46.44 -19.06
CA VAL A 138 -16.34 46.88 -17.95
C VAL A 138 -17.38 45.82 -17.61
N VAL A 139 -17.96 45.13 -18.61
CA VAL A 139 -18.97 44.09 -18.35
C VAL A 139 -18.37 42.90 -17.59
N PRO A 140 -17.22 42.31 -17.98
CA PRO A 140 -16.63 41.21 -17.22
C PRO A 140 -16.17 41.64 -15.82
N LEU A 141 -15.70 42.88 -15.65
CA LEU A 141 -15.31 43.42 -14.34
C LEU A 141 -16.52 43.50 -13.39
N ILE A 142 -17.66 44.00 -13.88
CA ILE A 142 -18.90 44.07 -13.09
C ILE A 142 -19.40 42.65 -12.75
N LEU A 143 -19.34 41.72 -13.70
CA LEU A 143 -19.77 40.33 -13.52
C LEU A 143 -18.89 39.60 -12.48
N PHE A 144 -17.57 39.81 -12.56
CA PHE A 144 -16.62 39.31 -11.57
C PHE A 144 -16.86 39.93 -10.19
N TRP A 145 -17.12 41.23 -10.12
CA TRP A 145 -17.41 41.91 -8.84
C TRP A 145 -18.72 41.41 -8.21
N ALA A 146 -19.75 41.17 -9.03
CA ALA A 146 -21.00 40.57 -8.59
C ALA A 146 -20.82 39.11 -8.11
N LEU A 147 -20.02 38.31 -8.82
CA LEU A 147 -19.67 36.94 -8.43
C LEU A 147 -18.89 36.93 -7.10
N LEU A 148 -17.89 37.79 -6.96
CA LEU A 148 -17.09 37.93 -5.75
C LEU A 148 -17.98 38.32 -4.55
N MET A 149 -18.92 39.24 -4.74
CA MET A 149 -19.85 39.64 -3.68
C MET A 149 -20.84 38.51 -3.35
N PHE A 150 -21.27 37.72 -4.33
CA PHE A 150 -22.13 36.55 -4.14
C PHE A 150 -21.40 35.43 -3.37
N VAL A 151 -20.14 35.13 -3.71
CA VAL A 151 -19.30 34.17 -3.00
C VAL A 151 -18.98 34.65 -1.60
N MET A 152 -18.58 35.93 -1.42
CA MET A 152 -18.35 36.50 -0.10
C MET A 152 -19.63 36.51 0.75
N ARG A 153 -20.82 36.71 0.16
CA ARG A 153 -22.10 36.57 0.90
C ARG A 153 -22.39 35.12 1.31
N ARG A 154 -21.95 34.13 0.53
CA ARG A 154 -22.05 32.71 0.92
C ARG A 154 -21.03 32.29 1.97
N VAL A 155 -19.81 32.84 1.90
CA VAL A 155 -18.72 32.54 2.83
C VAL A 155 -18.84 33.33 4.15
N SER A 156 -19.40 34.55 4.10
CA SER A 156 -19.68 35.42 5.26
C SER A 156 -21.09 35.22 5.85
N GLY A 157 -21.96 34.45 5.17
CA GLY A 157 -23.32 34.16 5.62
C GLY A 157 -23.44 33.17 6.78
N GLY A 158 -22.32 32.59 7.23
CA GLY A 158 -22.23 31.86 8.49
C GLY A 158 -21.97 32.83 9.64
N LYS A 159 -23.01 33.09 10.44
CA LYS A 159 -23.04 33.88 11.69
C LYS A 159 -21.68 34.00 12.41
N GLY A 160 -20.94 35.09 12.20
CA GLY A 160 -19.80 35.46 13.06
C GLY A 160 -18.72 36.34 12.41
N GLY A 161 -18.89 37.66 12.49
CA GLY A 161 -17.83 38.69 12.58
C GLY A 161 -16.69 38.76 11.53
N PRO A 162 -16.00 39.91 11.42
CA PRO A 162 -14.81 40.04 10.57
C PRO A 162 -13.63 39.26 11.18
N GLY A 163 -13.60 37.94 10.96
CA GLY A 163 -12.55 37.03 11.45
C GLY A 163 -12.42 35.71 10.68
N GLY A 164 -13.30 35.42 9.71
CA GLY A 164 -13.38 34.11 9.02
C GLY A 164 -12.21 33.73 8.10
N VAL A 165 -11.21 34.59 7.91
CA VAL A 165 -10.03 34.30 7.06
C VAL A 165 -8.80 33.90 7.89
N PHE A 166 -8.78 34.16 9.20
CA PHE A 166 -7.65 33.86 10.09
C PHE A 166 -7.80 32.55 10.91
N GLY A 167 -8.81 31.73 10.61
CA GLY A 167 -9.11 30.49 11.34
C GLY A 167 -8.32 29.25 10.93
N VAL A 168 -7.37 29.35 10.00
CA VAL A 168 -6.66 28.19 9.40
C VAL A 168 -5.69 27.47 10.36
N GLY A 169 -5.49 27.98 11.59
CA GLY A 169 -4.53 27.43 12.55
C GLY A 169 -5.09 26.76 13.81
N LYS A 170 -6.40 26.72 14.04
CA LYS A 170 -6.98 26.00 15.20
C LYS A 170 -7.62 24.69 14.74
N SER A 171 -6.88 23.60 14.95
CA SER A 171 -7.33 22.24 14.65
C SER A 171 -8.50 21.85 15.57
N ASN A 172 -9.71 21.75 15.01
CA ASN A 172 -10.81 20.95 15.59
C ASN A 172 -10.63 19.48 15.19
N ALA A 173 -9.45 18.89 15.44
CA ALA A 173 -9.31 17.44 15.32
C ALA A 173 -10.18 16.80 16.40
N LYS A 174 -11.17 15.99 15.99
CA LYS A 174 -11.88 15.10 16.89
C LYS A 174 -10.87 14.06 17.38
N VAL A 175 -10.19 14.37 18.49
CA VAL A 175 -9.42 13.39 19.22
C VAL A 175 -10.40 12.31 19.68
N TYR A 176 -10.27 11.11 19.10
CA TYR A 176 -11.13 9.98 19.45
C TYR A 176 -10.71 9.47 20.84
N ILE A 177 -11.28 10.07 21.88
CA ILE A 177 -11.10 9.60 23.25
C ILE A 177 -11.97 8.36 23.44
N GLN A 178 -11.35 7.17 23.40
CA GLN A 178 -12.02 5.96 23.84
C GLN A 178 -11.87 5.86 25.35
N LYS A 179 -12.94 6.17 26.10
CA LYS A 179 -12.96 6.03 27.57
C LYS A 179 -12.83 4.58 28.03
N LYS A 180 -13.18 3.61 27.18
CA LYS A 180 -12.98 2.16 27.40
C LYS A 180 -12.72 1.50 26.04
N THR A 181 -11.63 0.76 25.91
CA THR A 181 -11.27 0.03 24.69
C THR A 181 -12.07 -1.26 24.52
N GLY A 182 -12.50 -1.87 25.62
CA GLY A 182 -13.24 -3.15 25.62
C GLY A 182 -12.39 -4.37 25.26
N VAL A 183 -11.08 -4.19 25.05
CA VAL A 183 -10.11 -5.22 24.68
C VAL A 183 -9.14 -5.39 25.85
N THR A 184 -8.84 -6.64 26.21
CA THR A 184 -7.95 -7.02 27.32
C THR A 184 -6.84 -7.95 26.84
N PHE A 185 -5.88 -8.33 27.71
CA PHE A 185 -4.83 -9.28 27.32
C PHE A 185 -5.37 -10.67 26.96
N LYS A 186 -6.62 -10.99 27.34
CA LYS A 186 -7.30 -12.23 26.96
C LYS A 186 -7.66 -12.28 25.47
N ASP A 187 -7.74 -11.13 24.83
CA ASP A 187 -8.08 -10.98 23.41
C ASP A 187 -6.83 -10.91 22.53
N VAL A 188 -5.64 -10.83 23.15
CA VAL A 188 -4.34 -10.84 22.47
C VAL A 188 -3.68 -12.21 22.69
N ALA A 189 -3.74 -13.07 21.68
CA ALA A 189 -3.09 -14.37 21.69
C ALA A 189 -1.76 -14.37 20.92
N GLY A 190 -0.92 -15.39 21.18
CA GLY A 190 0.33 -15.62 20.46
C GLY A 190 1.44 -14.59 20.64
N GLN A 191 1.33 -13.72 21.65
CA GLN A 191 2.28 -12.64 21.94
C GLN A 191 2.69 -12.68 23.43
N GLU A 192 3.10 -13.85 23.95
CA GLU A 192 3.41 -14.01 25.39
C GLU A 192 4.59 -13.11 25.83
N GLU A 193 5.67 -13.07 25.06
CA GLU A 193 6.88 -12.27 25.34
C GLU A 193 6.58 -10.75 25.30
N ALA A 194 5.85 -10.31 24.27
CA ALA A 194 5.43 -8.93 24.15
C ALA A 194 4.48 -8.53 25.29
N LYS A 195 3.56 -9.43 25.68
CA LYS A 195 2.64 -9.23 26.83
C LYS A 195 3.41 -9.07 28.13
N GLU A 196 4.38 -9.94 28.42
CA GLU A 196 5.19 -9.83 29.63
C GLU A 196 5.95 -8.49 29.70
N SER A 197 6.48 -8.04 28.57
CA SER A 197 7.18 -6.76 28.46
C SER A 197 6.27 -5.54 28.72
N VAL A 198 4.98 -5.63 28.37
CA VAL A 198 4.01 -4.53 28.60
C VAL A 198 3.25 -4.64 29.93
N VAL A 199 3.25 -5.80 30.60
CA VAL A 199 2.65 -5.97 31.94
C VAL A 199 3.29 -5.03 32.96
N GLU A 200 4.61 -4.81 32.86
CA GLU A 200 5.32 -3.82 33.69
C GLU A 200 4.74 -2.39 33.50
N LEU A 201 4.41 -2.04 32.25
CA LEU A 201 3.79 -0.74 31.92
C LEU A 201 2.38 -0.61 32.48
N VAL A 202 1.64 -1.73 32.60
CA VAL A 202 0.31 -1.76 33.23
C VAL A 202 0.39 -1.58 34.74
N ASP A 203 1.33 -2.23 35.46
CA ASP A 203 1.51 -1.99 36.91
C ASP A 203 1.93 -0.54 37.17
N PHE A 204 2.76 0.01 36.27
CA PHE A 204 3.13 1.42 36.31
C PHE A 204 1.92 2.35 36.26
N LEU A 205 1.00 2.15 35.32
CA LEU A 205 -0.18 3.00 35.18
C LEU A 205 -1.18 2.86 36.35
N HIS A 206 -1.26 1.68 36.96
CA HIS A 206 -2.10 1.48 38.15
C HIS A 206 -1.52 2.14 39.40
N ASN A 207 -0.20 2.03 39.61
CA ASN A 207 0.46 2.44 40.85
C ASN A 207 1.72 3.29 40.60
N PRO A 208 1.61 4.48 39.97
CA PRO A 208 2.78 5.28 39.62
C PRO A 208 3.61 5.67 40.86
N GLY A 209 2.94 5.98 41.98
CA GLY A 209 3.59 6.37 43.22
C GLY A 209 4.49 5.31 43.86
N LYS A 210 4.25 4.02 43.61
CA LYS A 210 5.09 2.90 44.10
C LYS A 210 6.51 3.00 43.54
N TYR A 211 6.62 3.36 42.26
CA TYR A 211 7.90 3.51 41.57
C TYR A 211 8.56 4.85 41.90
N THR A 212 7.78 5.94 41.96
CA THR A 212 8.31 7.27 42.30
C THR A 212 8.87 7.32 43.73
N ALA A 213 8.30 6.56 44.67
CA ALA A 213 8.75 6.52 46.07
C ALA A 213 10.18 5.98 46.24
N ILE A 214 10.64 5.11 45.35
CA ILE A 214 12.01 4.55 45.35
C ILE A 214 12.94 5.39 44.43
N GLY A 215 12.40 6.43 43.78
CA GLY A 215 13.15 7.28 42.85
C GLY A 215 13.32 6.68 41.45
N ALA A 216 12.55 5.63 41.11
CA ALA A 216 12.57 5.08 39.77
C ALA A 216 11.96 6.08 38.77
N LYS A 217 12.68 6.31 37.66
CA LYS A 217 12.17 7.11 36.56
C LYS A 217 11.21 6.26 35.72
N LEU A 218 10.04 6.81 35.51
CA LEU A 218 8.96 6.15 34.78
C LEU A 218 9.28 6.21 33.28
N PRO A 219 9.12 5.11 32.52
CA PRO A 219 9.36 5.13 31.08
C PRO A 219 8.36 6.09 30.43
N LYS A 220 8.87 7.06 29.66
CA LYS A 220 8.00 8.05 29.00
C LYS A 220 7.23 7.44 27.82
N GLY A 221 7.86 6.50 27.14
CA GLY A 221 7.23 5.80 26.03
C GLY A 221 7.86 4.46 25.69
N ALA A 222 7.10 3.67 24.95
CA ALA A 222 7.51 2.39 24.41
C ALA A 222 7.18 2.31 22.91
N LEU A 223 8.11 1.75 22.14
CA LEU A 223 7.96 1.49 20.71
C LEU A 223 7.65 0.01 20.48
N LEU A 224 6.47 -0.27 19.93
CA LEU A 224 6.04 -1.57 19.44
C LEU A 224 6.60 -1.76 18.02
N VAL A 225 7.47 -2.74 17.84
CA VAL A 225 8.16 -3.01 16.57
C VAL A 225 7.77 -4.39 16.09
N GLY A 226 7.45 -4.53 14.81
CA GLY A 226 7.26 -5.85 14.20
C GLY A 226 6.55 -5.77 12.86
N PRO A 227 6.40 -6.89 12.14
CA PRO A 227 5.73 -6.94 10.84
C PRO A 227 4.28 -6.42 10.88
N PRO A 228 3.72 -5.94 9.77
CA PRO A 228 2.31 -5.57 9.71
C PRO A 228 1.43 -6.78 10.08
N GLY A 229 0.31 -6.54 10.75
CA GLY A 229 -0.65 -7.61 11.07
C GLY A 229 -0.35 -8.47 12.31
N THR A 230 0.77 -8.24 13.02
CA THR A 230 1.08 -8.96 14.27
C THR A 230 0.28 -8.52 15.50
N GLY A 231 -0.62 -7.53 15.34
CA GLY A 231 -1.50 -7.09 16.42
C GLY A 231 -0.92 -5.98 17.32
N LYS A 232 0.06 -5.19 16.86
CA LYS A 232 0.61 -4.03 17.60
C LYS A 232 -0.46 -3.08 18.14
N THR A 233 -1.40 -2.66 17.30
CA THR A 233 -2.53 -1.79 17.68
C THR A 233 -3.48 -2.48 18.66
N LEU A 234 -3.66 -3.80 18.53
CA LEU A 234 -4.49 -4.59 19.45
C LEU A 234 -3.82 -4.71 20.82
N LEU A 235 -2.51 -4.95 20.87
CA LEU A 235 -1.71 -4.98 22.09
C LEU A 235 -1.77 -3.64 22.82
N ALA A 236 -1.62 -2.51 22.11
CA ALA A 236 -1.75 -1.18 22.70
C ALA A 236 -3.14 -0.94 23.33
N LYS A 237 -4.22 -1.37 22.65
CA LYS A 237 -5.58 -1.29 23.18
C LYS A 237 -5.80 -2.19 24.40
N ALA A 238 -5.17 -3.37 24.41
CA ALA A 238 -5.22 -4.30 25.53
C ALA A 238 -4.50 -3.74 26.77
N VAL A 239 -3.32 -3.11 26.60
CA VAL A 239 -2.61 -2.42 27.69
C VAL A 239 -3.51 -1.35 28.32
N ALA A 240 -4.21 -0.56 27.51
CA ALA A 240 -5.15 0.45 28.00
C ALA A 240 -6.37 -0.14 28.72
N GLY A 241 -6.90 -1.25 28.20
CA GLY A 241 -8.05 -1.95 28.79
C GLY A 241 -7.71 -2.60 30.12
N GLU A 242 -6.52 -3.18 30.23
CA GLU A 242 -6.00 -3.78 31.47
C GLU A 242 -5.68 -2.71 32.52
N ALA A 243 -5.08 -1.58 32.10
CA ALA A 243 -4.85 -0.43 32.96
C ALA A 243 -6.13 0.35 33.32
N ASN A 244 -7.23 0.12 32.60
CA ASN A 244 -8.51 0.84 32.72
C ASN A 244 -8.34 2.38 32.69
N VAL A 245 -7.47 2.86 31.79
CA VAL A 245 -7.19 4.29 31.56
C VAL A 245 -7.71 4.76 30.19
N PRO A 246 -7.96 6.06 29.99
CA PRO A 246 -8.33 6.59 28.67
C PRO A 246 -7.27 6.29 27.60
N PHE A 247 -7.75 5.91 26.41
CA PHE A 247 -6.91 5.59 25.26
C PHE A 247 -7.10 6.61 24.14
N PHE A 248 -6.02 7.30 23.78
CA PHE A 248 -5.93 8.23 22.66
C PHE A 248 -5.26 7.51 21.49
N SER A 249 -5.95 7.34 20.36
CA SER A 249 -5.41 6.67 19.17
C SER A 249 -5.29 7.67 18.03
N LEU A 250 -4.09 7.85 17.50
CA LEU A 250 -3.82 8.70 16.33
C LEU A 250 -2.91 7.96 15.35
N SER A 251 -3.04 8.27 14.07
CA SER A 251 -2.12 7.78 13.05
C SER A 251 -0.98 8.79 12.84
N GLY A 252 0.24 8.34 12.61
CA GLY A 252 1.38 9.17 12.27
C GLY A 252 1.13 9.98 11.00
N SER A 253 0.36 9.43 10.06
CA SER A 253 -0.07 10.13 8.85
C SER A 253 -1.04 11.29 9.12
N ASP A 254 -1.76 11.30 10.25
CA ASP A 254 -2.66 12.41 10.62
C ASP A 254 -1.90 13.71 10.93
N PHE A 255 -0.58 13.62 11.13
CA PHE A 255 0.26 14.78 11.41
C PHE A 255 0.99 15.32 10.18
N VAL A 256 0.90 14.65 9.04
CA VAL A 256 1.54 15.06 7.77
C VAL A 256 0.51 15.79 6.92
N GLU A 257 0.66 17.12 6.80
CA GLU A 257 -0.27 18.00 6.10
C GLU A 257 0.44 18.88 5.07
N MET A 258 -0.31 19.42 4.10
CA MET A 258 0.26 20.32 3.08
C MET A 258 0.70 21.68 3.63
N PHE A 259 0.22 22.04 4.83
CA PHE A 259 0.48 23.33 5.45
C PHE A 259 1.53 23.21 6.56
N VAL A 260 2.63 23.93 6.39
CA VAL A 260 3.72 24.00 7.38
C VAL A 260 3.19 24.45 8.74
N GLY A 261 3.56 23.72 9.79
CA GLY A 261 3.21 24.04 11.18
C GLY A 261 1.86 23.53 11.68
N VAL A 262 0.99 23.00 10.80
CA VAL A 262 -0.28 22.38 11.24
C VAL A 262 -0.03 21.10 12.03
N GLY A 263 0.86 20.21 11.53
CA GLY A 263 1.25 18.99 12.24
C GLY A 263 1.82 19.28 13.64
N ALA A 264 2.76 20.23 13.74
CA ALA A 264 3.34 20.67 15.01
C ALA A 264 2.29 21.22 15.98
N SER A 265 1.27 21.96 15.52
CA SER A 265 0.18 22.42 16.39
C SER A 265 -0.68 21.25 16.90
N ARG A 266 -0.98 20.27 16.04
CA ARG A 266 -1.76 19.08 16.42
C ARG A 266 -1.06 18.26 17.50
N VAL A 267 0.27 18.14 17.41
CA VAL A 267 1.07 17.48 18.45
C VAL A 267 0.90 18.19 19.79
N ARG A 268 1.03 19.52 19.83
CA ARG A 268 0.85 20.28 21.09
C ARG A 268 -0.57 20.13 21.67
N ASP A 269 -1.58 20.21 20.81
CA ASP A 269 -2.98 20.07 21.22
C ASP A 269 -3.28 18.65 21.76
N LEU A 270 -2.65 17.62 21.18
CA LEU A 270 -2.74 16.24 21.65
C LEU A 270 -2.17 16.10 23.06
N PHE A 271 -0.94 16.59 23.30
CA PHE A 271 -0.30 16.48 24.60
C PHE A 271 -1.04 17.28 25.67
N LYS A 272 -1.56 18.45 25.34
CA LYS A 272 -2.42 19.22 26.24
C LYS A 272 -3.67 18.45 26.67
N GLN A 273 -4.35 17.79 25.72
CA GLN A 273 -5.53 16.98 26.03
C GLN A 273 -5.17 15.72 26.83
N ALA A 274 -4.02 15.10 26.56
CA ALA A 274 -3.51 13.98 27.34
C ALA A 274 -3.23 14.40 28.79
N GLU A 275 -2.62 15.58 29.01
CA GLU A 275 -2.40 16.12 30.36
C GLU A 275 -3.69 16.40 31.13
N GLU A 276 -4.73 16.90 30.46
CA GLU A 276 -6.04 17.14 31.08
C GLU A 276 -6.76 15.84 31.48
N ASN A 277 -6.41 14.70 30.86
CA ASN A 277 -7.05 13.40 31.08
C ASN A 277 -6.11 12.37 31.73
N ALA A 278 -4.99 12.80 32.29
CA ALA A 278 -4.02 11.92 32.93
C ALA A 278 -4.58 11.27 34.21
N PRO A 279 -4.28 9.98 34.51
CA PRO A 279 -3.39 9.07 33.76
C PRO A 279 -4.06 8.52 32.48
N CYS A 280 -3.32 8.48 31.37
CA CYS A 280 -3.83 8.02 30.08
C CYS A 280 -2.73 7.44 29.18
N ILE A 281 -3.14 6.74 28.12
CA ILE A 281 -2.22 6.23 27.08
C ILE A 281 -2.43 7.00 25.78
N VAL A 282 -1.33 7.48 25.20
CA VAL A 282 -1.29 8.07 23.85
C VAL A 282 -0.65 7.07 22.90
N PHE A 283 -1.43 6.55 21.95
CA PHE A 283 -0.99 5.63 20.93
C PHE A 283 -0.85 6.33 19.57
N ILE A 284 0.34 6.23 18.98
CA ILE A 284 0.67 6.74 17.65
C ILE A 284 1.00 5.54 16.75
N ASP A 285 0.09 5.20 15.84
CA ASP A 285 0.36 4.18 14.82
C ASP A 285 1.22 4.76 13.68
N GLU A 286 1.92 3.94 12.91
CA GLU A 286 2.76 4.37 11.77
C GLU A 286 3.65 5.59 12.06
N ILE A 287 4.36 5.57 13.19
CA ILE A 287 5.22 6.69 13.62
C ILE A 287 6.32 7.01 12.61
N ASP A 288 6.69 6.06 11.74
CA ASP A 288 7.63 6.25 10.63
C ASP A 288 7.18 7.29 9.60
N SER A 289 5.88 7.63 9.55
CA SER A 289 5.37 8.72 8.71
C SER A 289 5.95 10.09 9.07
N ILE A 290 6.14 10.36 10.37
CA ILE A 290 6.71 11.62 10.91
C ILE A 290 8.13 11.44 11.47
N GLY A 291 8.50 10.22 11.82
CA GLY A 291 9.75 9.89 12.49
C GLY A 291 10.90 9.55 11.55
N LYS A 292 10.75 9.71 10.24
CA LYS A 292 11.78 9.32 9.26
C LYS A 292 13.04 10.17 9.41
N SER A 293 14.20 9.52 9.43
CA SER A 293 15.52 10.17 9.41
C SER A 293 15.75 10.97 8.12
N ARG A 294 16.58 12.02 8.21
CA ARG A 294 16.83 12.95 7.09
C ARG A 294 17.48 12.24 5.90
N ASP A 295 16.74 12.06 4.80
CA ASP A 295 17.32 11.77 3.49
C ASP A 295 17.89 13.07 2.90
N SER A 296 19.19 13.28 3.08
CA SER A 296 19.93 14.50 2.66
C SER A 296 20.08 14.69 1.15
N ARG A 297 19.38 13.91 0.31
CA ARG A 297 19.62 13.87 -1.15
C ARG A 297 18.65 14.67 -2.02
N TYR A 298 17.46 15.06 -1.54
CA TYR A 298 16.50 15.84 -2.33
C TYR A 298 15.79 16.87 -1.45
N GLY A 299 16.26 18.12 -1.52
CA GLY A 299 15.71 19.24 -0.76
C GLY A 299 14.34 19.68 -1.29
N GLY A 300 13.36 19.82 -0.39
CA GLY A 300 12.11 20.53 -0.68
C GLY A 300 10.83 19.97 -0.04
N GLY A 301 10.83 18.77 0.52
CA GLY A 301 9.61 18.12 1.07
C GLY A 301 9.66 17.70 2.54
N ASN A 302 10.76 17.95 3.25
CA ASN A 302 10.98 17.45 4.62
C ASN A 302 10.68 18.44 5.74
N ASP A 303 10.46 19.73 5.43
CA ASP A 303 10.42 20.79 6.46
C ASP A 303 9.21 20.65 7.41
N GLU A 304 8.06 20.23 6.89
CA GLU A 304 6.83 20.04 7.68
C GLU A 304 6.95 18.83 8.61
N ARG A 305 7.40 17.68 8.08
CA ARG A 305 7.62 16.47 8.88
C ARG A 305 8.66 16.70 9.96
N GLU A 306 9.75 17.39 9.63
CA GLU A 306 10.80 17.71 10.59
C GLU A 306 10.29 18.65 11.70
N GLN A 307 9.49 19.66 11.34
CA GLN A 307 8.91 20.55 12.34
C GLN A 307 7.96 19.81 13.29
N THR A 308 7.13 18.91 12.74
CA THR A 308 6.23 18.05 13.51
C THR A 308 7.00 17.08 14.40
N LEU A 309 8.06 16.46 13.89
CA LEU A 309 8.95 15.58 14.67
C LEU A 309 9.59 16.33 15.84
N ASN A 310 10.17 17.50 15.57
CA ASN A 310 10.79 18.33 16.62
C ASN A 310 9.77 18.78 17.67
N ALA A 311 8.53 19.06 17.27
CA ALA A 311 7.45 19.34 18.22
C ALA A 311 7.14 18.12 19.09
N LEU A 312 7.05 16.92 18.51
CA LEU A 312 6.86 15.68 19.27
C LEU A 312 7.99 15.45 20.27
N LEU A 313 9.25 15.62 19.85
CA LEU A 313 10.41 15.49 20.72
C LEU A 313 10.39 16.51 21.87
N ALA A 314 10.04 17.77 21.58
CA ALA A 314 9.94 18.82 22.59
C ALA A 314 8.83 18.54 23.61
N GLU A 315 7.66 18.09 23.16
CA GLU A 315 6.57 17.71 24.07
C GLU A 315 6.96 16.50 24.91
N MET A 316 7.57 15.46 24.31
CA MET A 316 8.05 14.27 25.03
C MET A 316 9.08 14.61 26.12
N ASP A 317 10.02 15.50 25.84
CA ASP A 317 11.01 15.93 26.82
C ASP A 317 10.37 16.82 27.92
N GLY A 318 9.35 17.60 27.57
CA GLY A 318 8.73 18.63 28.40
C GLY A 318 7.68 18.17 29.42
N PHE A 319 6.98 17.04 29.21
CA PHE A 319 5.92 16.62 30.12
C PHE A 319 6.44 15.93 31.40
N ASP A 320 5.72 16.16 32.50
CA ASP A 320 6.03 15.58 33.81
C ASP A 320 5.62 14.10 33.88
N THR A 321 6.62 13.24 34.06
CA THR A 321 6.45 11.78 34.20
C THR A 321 5.58 11.39 35.39
N SER A 322 5.46 12.25 36.41
CA SER A 322 4.68 11.97 37.61
C SER A 322 3.17 11.88 37.35
N LYS A 323 2.68 12.51 36.27
CA LYS A 323 1.24 12.54 35.91
C LYS A 323 0.72 11.20 35.37
N GLY A 324 1.59 10.23 35.07
CA GLY A 324 1.17 8.90 34.59
C GLY A 324 0.67 8.89 33.15
N ILE A 325 1.36 9.63 32.26
CA ILE A 325 1.10 9.62 30.81
C ILE A 325 2.10 8.67 30.15
N LEU A 326 1.61 7.68 29.40
CA LEU A 326 2.45 6.73 28.67
C LEU A 326 2.24 6.87 27.16
N ILE A 327 3.32 7.04 26.41
CA ILE A 327 3.29 7.14 24.96
C ILE A 327 3.66 5.78 24.35
N LEU A 328 2.73 5.17 23.63
CA LEU A 328 2.97 3.97 22.84
C LEU A 328 3.05 4.36 21.37
N ALA A 329 4.06 3.88 20.66
CA ALA A 329 4.15 4.06 19.21
C ALA A 329 4.28 2.71 18.53
N ALA A 330 3.72 2.55 17.32
CA ALA A 330 3.91 1.36 16.50
C ALA A 330 4.63 1.71 15.21
N THR A 331 5.55 0.85 14.78
CA THR A 331 6.21 0.93 13.49
C THR A 331 6.41 -0.45 12.89
N ASN A 332 6.30 -0.52 11.56
CA ASN A 332 6.76 -1.68 10.79
C ASN A 332 8.20 -1.48 10.29
N ARG A 333 8.83 -0.33 10.58
CA ARG A 333 10.11 0.08 10.01
C ARG A 333 10.93 0.86 11.04
N PRO A 334 11.55 0.20 12.03
CA PRO A 334 12.36 0.86 13.04
C PRO A 334 13.65 1.47 12.45
N GLU A 335 14.16 0.93 11.34
CA GLU A 335 15.41 1.30 10.71
C GLU A 335 15.38 2.69 10.07
N VAL A 336 14.20 3.14 9.62
CA VAL A 336 14.03 4.47 9.03
C VAL A 336 13.83 5.56 10.07
N LEU A 337 13.59 5.18 11.33
CA LEU A 337 13.29 6.14 12.40
C LEU A 337 14.54 6.96 12.77
N ASP A 338 14.30 8.23 13.10
CA ASP A 338 15.33 9.11 13.64
C ASP A 338 15.84 8.54 14.98
N PRO A 339 17.16 8.29 15.12
CA PRO A 339 17.75 7.82 16.38
C PRO A 339 17.45 8.71 17.58
N ALA A 340 17.11 9.99 17.36
CA ALA A 340 16.67 10.91 18.41
C ALA A 340 15.40 10.42 19.12
N LEU A 341 14.47 9.76 18.44
CA LEU A 341 13.26 9.20 19.05
C LEU A 341 13.58 8.07 20.04
N LEU A 342 14.67 7.34 19.80
CA LEU A 342 15.07 6.14 20.53
C LEU A 342 16.02 6.44 21.70
N ARG A 343 16.25 7.71 22.03
CA ARG A 343 17.10 8.12 23.15
C ARG A 343 16.34 8.01 24.47
N PRO A 344 17.05 7.70 25.58
CA PRO A 344 16.45 7.69 26.91
C PRO A 344 15.75 9.02 27.27
N GLY A 345 14.56 8.93 27.86
CA GLY A 345 13.62 10.02 28.09
C GLY A 345 12.51 10.15 27.03
N ARG A 346 12.49 9.31 25.99
CA ARG A 346 11.54 9.32 24.87
C ARG A 346 10.96 7.91 24.67
N PHE A 347 11.31 7.20 23.60
CA PHE A 347 10.99 5.78 23.43
C PHE A 347 12.08 4.91 24.05
N ASP A 348 12.00 4.79 25.37
CA ASP A 348 13.01 4.16 26.21
C ASP A 348 12.95 2.64 26.15
N ARG A 349 11.77 2.12 25.82
CA ARG A 349 11.49 0.69 25.69
C ARG A 349 11.19 0.36 24.24
N ARG A 350 11.76 -0.76 23.78
CA ARG A 350 11.40 -1.40 22.52
C ARG A 350 10.79 -2.74 22.87
N VAL A 351 9.56 -2.96 22.40
CA VAL A 351 8.84 -4.21 22.56
C VAL A 351 8.70 -4.80 21.17
N ILE A 352 9.31 -5.96 20.97
CA ILE A 352 9.25 -6.68 19.71
C ILE A 352 7.94 -7.48 19.70
N VAL A 353 7.18 -7.36 18.62
CA VAL A 353 5.88 -7.99 18.38
C VAL A 353 5.98 -8.78 17.09
N ASP A 354 6.57 -9.96 17.20
CA ASP A 354 6.88 -10.85 16.08
C ASP A 354 5.67 -11.67 15.64
N ALA A 355 5.84 -12.44 14.56
CA ALA A 355 4.84 -13.40 14.15
C ALA A 355 4.67 -14.48 15.24
N PRO A 356 3.43 -14.96 15.48
CA PRO A 356 3.19 -15.98 16.51
C PRO A 356 3.86 -17.31 16.17
N ASP A 357 4.38 -17.97 17.19
CA ASP A 357 4.86 -19.36 17.16
C ASP A 357 3.69 -20.35 16.95
N PHE A 358 3.98 -21.64 16.75
CA PHE A 358 2.92 -22.67 16.61
C PHE A 358 1.86 -22.60 17.71
N LYS A 359 2.26 -22.54 18.98
CA LYS A 359 1.33 -22.44 20.12
C LYS A 359 0.53 -21.15 20.05
N GLY A 360 1.18 -20.04 19.71
CA GLY A 360 0.57 -18.74 19.52
C GLY A 360 -0.42 -18.69 18.36
N ARG A 361 -0.16 -19.38 17.25
CA ARG A 361 -1.10 -19.52 16.13
C ARG A 361 -2.34 -20.28 16.54
N VAL A 362 -2.18 -21.41 17.25
CA VAL A 362 -3.30 -22.18 17.82
C VAL A 362 -4.16 -21.30 18.73
N GLU A 363 -3.55 -20.56 19.65
CA GLU A 363 -4.29 -19.67 20.55
C GLU A 363 -4.94 -18.49 19.81
N THR A 364 -4.30 -17.97 18.77
CA THR A 364 -4.85 -16.90 17.92
C THR A 364 -6.07 -17.39 17.14
N LEU A 365 -5.98 -18.58 16.55
CA LEU A 365 -7.12 -19.25 15.92
C LEU A 365 -8.25 -19.48 16.92
N LYS A 366 -7.95 -19.92 18.15
CA LYS A 366 -8.96 -20.09 19.21
C LYS A 366 -9.66 -18.78 19.56
N VAL A 367 -8.92 -17.67 19.70
CA VAL A 367 -9.51 -16.36 20.00
C VAL A 367 -10.45 -15.91 18.89
N HIS A 368 -10.01 -15.99 17.63
CA HIS A 368 -10.84 -15.60 16.49
C HIS A 368 -11.97 -16.59 16.21
N SER A 369 -11.89 -17.82 16.71
CA SER A 369 -12.94 -18.82 16.59
C SER A 369 -14.08 -18.67 17.61
N LYS A 370 -13.93 -17.85 18.66
CA LYS A 370 -14.95 -17.73 19.73
C LYS A 370 -16.31 -17.23 19.24
N ASP A 371 -16.29 -16.33 18.25
CA ASP A 371 -17.50 -15.68 17.73
C ASP A 371 -18.14 -16.46 16.56
N VAL A 372 -17.51 -17.55 16.11
CA VAL A 372 -17.98 -18.39 15.01
C VAL A 372 -18.35 -19.79 15.49
N LYS A 373 -19.30 -20.42 14.81
CA LYS A 373 -19.71 -21.80 15.12
C LYS A 373 -18.80 -22.77 14.40
N LEU A 374 -18.10 -23.61 15.15
CA LEU A 374 -17.27 -24.69 14.62
C LEU A 374 -18.04 -26.02 14.65
N ASP A 375 -17.78 -26.85 13.65
CA ASP A 375 -18.19 -28.25 13.57
C ASP A 375 -17.23 -29.15 14.36
N GLU A 376 -17.66 -30.37 14.70
CA GLU A 376 -16.84 -31.35 15.45
C GLU A 376 -15.61 -31.83 14.67
N THR A 377 -15.63 -31.65 13.35
CA THR A 377 -14.52 -32.02 12.45
C THR A 377 -13.31 -31.09 12.54
N VAL A 378 -13.44 -29.94 13.20
CA VAL A 378 -12.42 -28.88 13.18
C VAL A 378 -11.22 -29.22 14.06
N ASP A 379 -10.05 -29.23 13.45
CA ASP A 379 -8.76 -29.34 14.10
C ASP A 379 -7.92 -28.08 13.81
N LEU A 380 -7.85 -27.18 14.82
CA LEU A 380 -7.11 -25.93 14.75
C LEU A 380 -5.58 -26.14 14.79
N GLU A 381 -5.10 -27.27 15.35
CA GLU A 381 -3.67 -27.59 15.39
C GLU A 381 -3.17 -27.95 14.00
N ALA A 382 -3.96 -28.73 13.24
CA ALA A 382 -3.68 -29.02 11.84
C ALA A 382 -3.59 -27.73 11.00
N ILE A 383 -4.49 -26.76 11.23
CA ILE A 383 -4.46 -25.46 10.55
C ILE A 383 -3.24 -24.62 10.96
N ALA A 384 -2.87 -24.61 12.24
CA ALA A 384 -1.69 -23.90 12.72
C ALA A 384 -0.37 -24.43 12.14
N ASN A 385 -0.31 -25.73 11.80
CA ASN A 385 0.86 -26.35 11.15
C ASN A 385 1.03 -25.88 9.70
N ILE A 386 -0.06 -25.86 8.92
CA ILE A 386 0.00 -25.45 7.50
C ILE A 386 0.07 -23.92 7.30
N THR A 387 -0.12 -23.15 8.38
CA THR A 387 -0.05 -21.68 8.38
C THR A 387 1.23 -21.15 9.02
N SER A 388 2.33 -21.90 8.89
CA SER A 388 3.65 -21.47 9.36
C SER A 388 4.02 -20.10 8.79
N GLY A 389 4.50 -19.20 9.65
CA GLY A 389 4.82 -17.81 9.29
C GLY A 389 3.62 -16.86 9.11
N ALA A 390 2.37 -17.33 9.23
CA ALA A 390 1.20 -16.46 9.16
C ALA A 390 1.12 -15.51 10.37
N VAL A 391 0.79 -14.24 10.12
CA VAL A 391 0.60 -13.25 11.20
C VAL A 391 -0.83 -13.29 11.74
N GLY A 392 -1.06 -12.68 12.90
CA GLY A 392 -2.38 -12.71 13.56
C GLY A 392 -3.53 -12.20 12.68
N SER A 393 -3.30 -11.17 11.85
CA SER A 393 -4.30 -10.70 10.89
C SER A 393 -4.64 -11.72 9.81
N ASP A 394 -3.66 -12.51 9.36
CA ASP A 394 -3.88 -13.52 8.34
C ASP A 394 -4.72 -14.66 8.90
N LEU A 395 -4.41 -15.11 10.12
CA LEU A 395 -5.21 -16.11 10.83
C LEU A 395 -6.64 -15.65 11.09
N ALA A 396 -6.83 -14.39 11.50
CA ALA A 396 -8.15 -13.80 11.67
C ALA A 396 -8.92 -13.77 10.34
N ASN A 397 -8.24 -13.43 9.24
CA ASN A 397 -8.83 -13.42 7.91
C ASN A 397 -9.19 -14.83 7.41
N MET A 398 -8.37 -15.84 7.70
CA MET A 398 -8.66 -17.24 7.38
C MET A 398 -9.94 -17.72 8.08
N VAL A 399 -10.10 -17.46 9.37
CA VAL A 399 -11.32 -17.83 10.10
C VAL A 399 -12.55 -17.13 9.52
N ASN A 400 -12.41 -15.84 9.15
CA ASN A 400 -13.50 -15.09 8.54
C ASN A 400 -13.86 -15.58 7.13
N GLU A 401 -12.88 -15.86 6.26
CA GLU A 401 -13.14 -16.44 4.93
C GLU A 401 -13.76 -17.84 5.04
N ALA A 402 -13.35 -18.66 6.02
CA ALA A 402 -13.96 -19.95 6.29
C ALA A 402 -15.44 -19.81 6.71
N ALA A 403 -15.76 -18.82 7.54
CA ALA A 403 -17.13 -18.49 7.92
C ALA A 403 -17.97 -18.06 6.71
N ILE A 404 -17.42 -17.19 5.85
CA ILE A 404 -18.07 -16.74 4.61
C ILE A 404 -18.31 -17.94 3.67
N ASN A 405 -17.34 -18.85 3.55
CA ASN A 405 -17.48 -20.05 2.72
C ASN A 405 -18.57 -20.99 3.25
N ALA A 406 -18.61 -21.23 4.55
CA ALA A 406 -19.64 -22.04 5.17
C ALA A 406 -21.05 -21.47 4.90
N VAL A 407 -21.22 -20.16 5.05
CA VAL A 407 -22.49 -19.47 4.73
C VAL A 407 -22.85 -19.59 3.25
N LYS A 408 -21.88 -19.41 2.34
CA LYS A 408 -22.11 -19.59 0.89
C LYS A 408 -22.57 -21.00 0.54
N CYS A 409 -22.06 -22.01 1.24
CA CYS A 409 -22.48 -23.40 1.09
C CYS A 409 -23.78 -23.74 1.86
N GLY A 410 -24.45 -22.75 2.46
CA GLY A 410 -25.68 -22.96 3.23
C GLY A 410 -25.49 -23.67 4.57
N ARG A 411 -24.25 -23.77 5.07
CA ARG A 411 -23.91 -24.43 6.34
C ARG A 411 -24.02 -23.43 7.50
N LYS A 412 -24.33 -23.96 8.69
CA LYS A 412 -24.50 -23.17 9.93
C LYS A 412 -23.27 -23.17 10.85
N ALA A 413 -22.29 -24.02 10.54
CA ALA A 413 -21.03 -24.16 11.25
C ALA A 413 -19.90 -24.36 10.23
N ILE A 414 -18.69 -23.94 10.62
CA ILE A 414 -17.45 -24.05 9.86
C ILE A 414 -16.92 -25.46 10.03
N SER A 415 -16.61 -26.13 8.92
CA SER A 415 -15.98 -27.45 8.87
C SER A 415 -14.48 -27.34 8.62
N GLN A 416 -13.73 -28.42 8.84
CA GLN A 416 -12.30 -28.45 8.54
C GLN A 416 -11.99 -28.12 7.07
N ALA A 417 -12.86 -28.55 6.15
CA ALA A 417 -12.71 -28.26 4.73
C ALA A 417 -12.80 -26.75 4.42
N ASP A 418 -13.61 -25.99 5.17
CA ASP A 418 -13.69 -24.54 4.98
C ASP A 418 -12.44 -23.82 5.46
N LEU A 419 -11.87 -24.26 6.58
CA LEU A 419 -10.64 -23.70 7.11
C LEU A 419 -9.48 -23.99 6.16
N MET A 420 -9.39 -25.21 5.62
CA MET A 420 -8.40 -25.55 4.59
C MET A 420 -8.57 -24.70 3.33
N GLU A 421 -9.79 -24.55 2.81
CA GLU A 421 -10.04 -23.68 1.64
C GLU A 421 -9.71 -22.22 1.96
N ALA A 422 -9.99 -21.74 3.18
CA ALA A 422 -9.65 -20.37 3.58
C ALA A 422 -8.14 -20.14 3.66
N VAL A 423 -7.37 -21.12 4.15
CA VAL A 423 -5.90 -21.08 4.12
C VAL A 423 -5.41 -20.94 2.67
N GLU A 424 -5.96 -21.72 1.74
CA GLU A 424 -5.62 -21.62 0.32
C GLU A 424 -6.00 -20.26 -0.29
N VAL A 425 -7.18 -19.74 0.06
CA VAL A 425 -7.62 -18.41 -0.41
C VAL A 425 -6.71 -17.30 0.09
N VAL A 426 -6.19 -17.40 1.31
CA VAL A 426 -5.28 -16.38 1.86
C VAL A 426 -3.88 -16.50 1.29
N ILE A 427 -3.37 -17.71 1.07
CA ILE A 427 -2.00 -17.94 0.56
C ILE A 427 -1.90 -17.80 -0.96
N ALA A 428 -2.83 -18.39 -1.71
CA ALA A 428 -2.78 -18.49 -3.17
C ALA A 428 -3.87 -17.67 -3.89
N GLY A 429 -4.86 -17.17 -3.15
CA GLY A 429 -5.97 -16.40 -3.69
C GLY A 429 -7.20 -17.25 -4.06
N LYS A 430 -8.25 -16.58 -4.52
CA LYS A 430 -9.51 -17.23 -4.92
C LYS A 430 -9.34 -18.01 -6.22
N GLU A 431 -10.08 -19.11 -6.32
CA GLU A 431 -10.14 -19.93 -7.52
C GLU A 431 -10.65 -19.12 -8.73
N LYS A 432 -9.92 -19.20 -9.85
CA LYS A 432 -10.35 -18.59 -11.11
C LYS A 432 -11.15 -19.59 -11.94
N LYS A 433 -12.47 -19.59 -11.76
CA LYS A 433 -13.39 -20.44 -12.54
C LYS A 433 -13.38 -20.15 -14.04
N ASP A 434 -13.07 -18.91 -14.42
CA ASP A 434 -13.08 -18.48 -15.83
C ASP A 434 -11.78 -18.78 -16.58
N ARG A 435 -10.71 -19.20 -15.88
CA ARG A 435 -9.42 -19.50 -16.49
C ARG A 435 -9.28 -21.00 -16.73
N ILE A 436 -9.86 -21.47 -17.82
CA ILE A 436 -9.74 -22.87 -18.24
C ILE A 436 -8.39 -23.05 -18.93
N LEU A 437 -7.52 -23.90 -18.36
CA LEU A 437 -6.26 -24.31 -18.99
C LEU A 437 -6.57 -25.19 -20.21
N SER A 438 -5.78 -25.05 -21.27
CA SER A 438 -5.83 -26.01 -22.37
C SER A 438 -5.40 -27.40 -21.88
N LYS A 439 -5.77 -28.46 -22.62
CA LYS A 439 -5.41 -29.83 -22.25
C LYS A 439 -3.89 -30.02 -22.14
N GLU A 440 -3.12 -29.36 -22.99
CA GLU A 440 -1.66 -29.40 -22.98
C GLU A 440 -1.09 -28.63 -21.79
N GLU A 441 -1.55 -27.40 -21.53
CA GLU A 441 -1.11 -26.64 -20.36
C GLU A 441 -1.45 -27.35 -19.05
N LYS A 442 -2.66 -27.91 -18.93
CA LYS A 442 -3.07 -28.69 -17.74
C LYS A 442 -2.16 -29.90 -17.52
N LYS A 443 -1.72 -30.56 -18.60
CA LYS A 443 -0.77 -31.67 -18.53
C LYS A 443 0.60 -31.18 -18.07
N ILE A 444 1.11 -30.09 -18.64
CA ILE A 444 2.40 -29.51 -18.24
C ILE A 444 2.41 -29.15 -16.76
N VAL A 445 1.37 -28.45 -16.29
CA VAL A 445 1.22 -28.07 -14.88
C VAL A 445 1.14 -29.32 -13.99
N ALA A 446 0.41 -30.36 -14.38
CA ALA A 446 0.34 -31.60 -13.60
C ALA A 446 1.73 -32.23 -13.41
N TYR A 447 2.53 -32.33 -14.47
CA TYR A 447 3.89 -32.84 -14.36
C TYR A 447 4.81 -31.93 -13.55
N HIS A 448 4.64 -30.61 -13.67
CA HIS A 448 5.39 -29.63 -12.89
C HIS A 448 5.15 -29.81 -11.38
N GLU A 449 3.89 -29.81 -10.94
CA GLU A 449 3.54 -29.95 -9.52
C GLU A 449 3.91 -31.34 -8.96
N VAL A 450 3.72 -32.41 -9.75
CA VAL A 450 4.16 -33.76 -9.32
C VAL A 450 5.68 -33.85 -9.25
N GLY A 451 6.41 -33.11 -10.09
CA GLY A 451 7.86 -33.00 -10.02
C GLY A 451 8.33 -32.53 -8.64
N HIS A 452 7.76 -31.42 -8.14
CA HIS A 452 8.01 -30.92 -6.80
C HIS A 452 7.65 -31.95 -5.71
N ALA A 453 6.43 -32.51 -5.78
CA ALA A 453 5.94 -33.42 -4.76
C ALA A 453 6.74 -34.74 -4.69
N LEU A 454 7.11 -35.30 -5.85
CA LEU A 454 7.85 -36.55 -5.95
C LEU A 454 9.26 -36.41 -5.40
N VAL A 455 9.96 -35.35 -5.77
CA VAL A 455 11.31 -35.06 -5.27
C VAL A 455 11.29 -34.79 -3.76
N ALA A 456 10.30 -34.06 -3.25
CA ALA A 456 10.13 -33.85 -1.82
C ALA A 456 9.88 -35.17 -1.06
N ALA A 457 9.12 -36.10 -1.63
CA ALA A 457 8.83 -37.37 -0.99
C ALA A 457 10.00 -38.37 -1.01
N ILE A 458 10.89 -38.28 -1.99
CA ILE A 458 12.09 -39.13 -2.09
C ILE A 458 13.19 -38.66 -1.14
N GLN A 459 13.31 -37.35 -0.94
CA GLN A 459 14.34 -36.77 -0.10
C GLN A 459 14.02 -36.93 1.38
N LYS A 460 15.04 -37.28 2.17
CA LYS A 460 14.89 -37.51 3.61
C LYS A 460 14.68 -36.21 4.40
N ASP A 461 15.37 -35.15 3.97
CA ASP A 461 15.45 -33.88 4.69
C ASP A 461 14.48 -32.82 4.11
N ALA A 462 13.57 -33.25 3.22
CA ALA A 462 12.53 -32.40 2.66
C ALA A 462 11.25 -32.43 3.52
N GLU A 463 10.46 -31.37 3.44
CA GLU A 463 9.18 -31.28 4.14
C GLU A 463 8.11 -32.16 3.49
N PRO A 464 7.24 -32.82 4.29
CA PRO A 464 6.23 -33.71 3.76
C PRO A 464 5.12 -32.95 3.01
N VAL A 465 4.67 -33.56 1.91
CA VAL A 465 3.61 -33.02 1.05
C VAL A 465 2.24 -33.19 1.73
N GLN A 466 1.50 -32.08 1.87
CA GLN A 466 0.15 -32.05 2.44
C GLN A 466 -0.94 -32.06 1.37
N LYS A 467 -0.72 -31.38 0.24
CA LYS A 467 -1.69 -31.27 -0.85
C LYS A 467 -1.01 -30.83 -2.15
N ILE A 468 -1.52 -31.33 -3.27
CA ILE A 468 -1.10 -30.98 -4.62
C ILE A 468 -2.34 -30.57 -5.41
N THR A 469 -2.31 -29.45 -6.13
CA THR A 469 -3.43 -29.02 -6.97
C THR A 469 -2.97 -28.31 -8.24
N ILE A 470 -3.73 -28.50 -9.32
CA ILE A 470 -3.52 -27.84 -10.63
C ILE A 470 -4.66 -26.86 -10.95
N VAL A 471 -5.42 -26.48 -9.93
CA VAL A 471 -6.54 -25.55 -10.07
C VAL A 471 -6.00 -24.11 -10.00
N PRO A 472 -6.21 -23.28 -11.05
CA PRO A 472 -5.63 -21.95 -11.12
C PRO A 472 -6.24 -20.98 -10.10
N ARG A 473 -5.40 -20.20 -9.42
CA ARG A 473 -5.82 -19.20 -8.42
C ARG A 473 -5.52 -17.76 -8.87
N THR A 474 -6.09 -16.77 -8.18
CA THR A 474 -5.99 -15.35 -8.57
C THR A 474 -4.58 -14.77 -8.49
N MET A 475 -3.69 -15.30 -7.64
CA MET A 475 -2.31 -14.80 -7.49
C MET A 475 -1.35 -15.26 -8.60
N GLY A 476 -1.88 -15.84 -9.68
CA GLY A 476 -1.08 -16.19 -10.86
C GLY A 476 -0.48 -17.58 -10.85
N SER A 477 -0.66 -18.36 -9.77
CA SER A 477 -0.32 -19.78 -9.74
C SER A 477 -1.27 -20.59 -10.64
N LEU A 478 -0.67 -21.42 -11.49
CA LEU A 478 -1.39 -22.37 -12.35
C LEU A 478 -1.62 -23.71 -11.63
N GLY A 479 -0.72 -24.05 -10.69
CA GLY A 479 -0.80 -25.12 -9.72
C GLY A 479 0.07 -24.75 -8.52
N TYR A 480 0.02 -25.57 -7.47
CA TYR A 480 0.94 -25.47 -6.34
C TYR A 480 0.96 -26.76 -5.51
N VAL A 481 2.06 -26.95 -4.78
CA VAL A 481 2.23 -27.98 -3.74
C VAL A 481 2.31 -27.30 -2.37
N ILE A 482 1.49 -27.76 -1.41
CA ILE A 482 1.63 -27.39 -0.01
C ILE A 482 2.53 -28.42 0.66
N GLN A 483 3.66 -27.94 1.18
CA GLN A 483 4.55 -28.65 2.09
C GLN A 483 4.41 -28.03 3.47
N ALA A 484 4.43 -28.86 4.51
CA ALA A 484 4.41 -28.36 5.88
C ALA A 484 5.28 -29.26 6.77
N PRO A 485 6.16 -28.69 7.60
CA PRO A 485 7.01 -29.46 8.48
C PRO A 485 6.19 -30.10 9.60
N GLU A 486 6.62 -31.27 10.09
CA GLU A 486 5.99 -31.90 11.28
C GLU A 486 6.26 -31.10 12.56
N LYS A 487 7.37 -30.34 12.59
CA LYS A 487 7.78 -29.47 13.69
C LYS A 487 8.39 -28.21 13.15
N GLU A 488 7.94 -27.07 13.65
CA GLU A 488 8.53 -25.76 13.33
C GLU A 488 9.98 -25.73 13.85
N LYS A 489 10.93 -25.46 12.95
CA LYS A 489 12.36 -25.36 13.26
C LYS A 489 12.83 -23.93 12.99
N TYR A 490 13.71 -23.43 13.86
CA TYR A 490 14.35 -22.12 13.70
C TYR A 490 15.69 -22.20 12.96
N LEU A 491 16.26 -23.40 12.84
CA LEU A 491 17.56 -23.64 12.24
C LEU A 491 17.39 -24.65 11.10
N MET A 492 17.93 -24.32 9.94
CA MET A 492 18.01 -25.22 8.78
C MET A 492 19.45 -25.67 8.59
N SER A 493 19.65 -26.96 8.37
CA SER A 493 20.94 -27.53 8.01
C SER A 493 21.28 -27.27 6.54
N GLN A 494 22.55 -27.42 6.17
CA GLN A 494 22.96 -27.32 4.76
C GLN A 494 22.28 -28.39 3.89
N ASP A 495 22.06 -29.59 4.43
CA ASP A 495 21.40 -30.69 3.73
C ASP A 495 19.91 -30.40 3.49
N GLU A 496 19.23 -29.78 4.46
CA GLU A 496 17.82 -29.33 4.31
C GLU A 496 17.70 -28.23 3.24
N LEU A 497 18.59 -27.24 3.24
CA LEU A 497 18.61 -26.19 2.20
C LEU A 497 18.94 -26.74 0.82
N ASN A 498 19.87 -27.69 0.74
CA ASN A 498 20.15 -28.42 -0.50
C ASN A 498 18.91 -29.17 -0.99
N ALA A 499 18.20 -29.85 -0.09
CA ALA A 499 16.99 -30.58 -0.44
C ALA A 499 15.86 -29.67 -0.93
N GLU A 500 15.73 -28.48 -0.33
CA GLU A 500 14.82 -27.43 -0.76
C GLU A 500 15.18 -26.92 -2.16
N LEU A 501 16.46 -26.66 -2.44
CA LEU A 501 16.93 -26.26 -3.79
C LEU A 501 16.59 -27.32 -4.83
N VAL A 502 16.86 -28.60 -4.56
CA VAL A 502 16.54 -29.72 -5.47
C VAL A 502 15.02 -29.79 -5.71
N THR A 503 14.22 -29.59 -4.66
CA THR A 503 12.76 -29.58 -4.74
C THR A 503 12.23 -28.41 -5.58
N LEU A 504 12.72 -27.19 -5.38
CA LEU A 504 12.32 -26.00 -6.16
C LEU A 504 12.70 -26.14 -7.64
N LEU A 505 13.80 -26.81 -7.95
CA LEU A 505 14.26 -27.04 -9.31
C LEU A 505 13.53 -28.20 -10.00
N ALA A 506 12.83 -29.05 -9.24
CA ALA A 506 12.20 -30.26 -9.74
C ALA A 506 11.04 -30.03 -10.72
N GLY A 507 10.21 -29.00 -10.52
CA GLY A 507 9.10 -28.69 -11.44
C GLY A 507 9.60 -28.36 -12.84
N ARG A 508 10.63 -27.51 -12.93
CA ARG A 508 11.33 -27.21 -14.19
C ARG A 508 11.99 -28.45 -14.81
N ALA A 509 12.63 -29.27 -13.98
CA ALA A 509 13.29 -30.49 -14.43
C ALA A 509 12.28 -31.50 -15.00
N SER A 510 11.09 -31.63 -14.42
CA SER A 510 10.05 -32.54 -14.91
C SER A 510 9.53 -32.09 -16.28
N GLU A 511 9.36 -30.79 -16.49
CA GLU A 511 8.96 -30.23 -17.79
C GLU A 511 9.97 -30.60 -18.88
N GLU A 512 11.27 -30.40 -18.61
CA GLU A 512 12.35 -30.70 -19.55
C GLU A 512 12.40 -32.20 -19.88
N ILE A 513 12.27 -33.08 -18.88
CA ILE A 513 12.37 -34.55 -19.07
C ILE A 513 11.14 -35.11 -19.80
N VAL A 514 9.95 -34.52 -19.63
CA VAL A 514 8.71 -35.06 -20.19
C VAL A 514 8.36 -34.45 -21.54
N PHE A 515 8.58 -33.15 -21.71
CA PHE A 515 8.12 -32.39 -22.87
C PHE A 515 9.26 -31.85 -23.74
N ASP A 516 10.53 -32.11 -23.40
CA ASP A 516 11.72 -31.57 -24.08
C ASP A 516 11.65 -30.04 -24.30
N SER A 517 10.90 -29.35 -23.44
CA SER A 517 10.60 -27.92 -23.53
C SER A 517 10.38 -27.35 -22.15
N VAL A 518 10.46 -26.04 -22.07
CA VAL A 518 10.48 -25.34 -20.80
C VAL A 518 9.57 -24.11 -20.81
N THR A 519 8.81 -23.92 -19.74
CA THR A 519 7.80 -22.86 -19.69
C THR A 519 8.21 -21.66 -18.83
N THR A 520 7.38 -20.61 -18.79
CA THR A 520 7.53 -19.48 -17.88
C THR A 520 6.97 -19.75 -16.47
N GLY A 521 6.30 -20.89 -16.26
CA GLY A 521 5.67 -21.27 -14.99
C GLY A 521 6.65 -21.36 -13.83
N ALA A 522 7.86 -21.88 -14.09
CA ALA A 522 8.91 -22.08 -13.10
C ALA A 522 9.61 -20.80 -12.59
N SER A 523 9.20 -19.61 -13.04
CA SER A 523 9.90 -18.34 -12.74
C SER A 523 10.02 -18.05 -11.24
N ASN A 524 8.96 -18.28 -10.47
CA ASN A 524 8.95 -18.08 -9.01
C ASN A 524 9.89 -19.06 -8.31
N ASP A 525 9.97 -20.31 -8.78
CA ASP A 525 10.84 -21.32 -8.18
C ASP A 525 12.31 -21.01 -8.45
N MET A 526 12.62 -20.48 -9.64
CA MET A 526 13.97 -19.99 -9.95
C MET A 526 14.36 -18.80 -9.07
N GLU A 527 13.45 -17.86 -8.81
CA GLU A 527 13.70 -16.72 -7.92
C GLU A 527 13.98 -17.19 -6.48
N LYS A 528 13.14 -18.08 -5.95
CA LYS A 528 13.32 -18.66 -4.61
C LYS A 528 14.63 -19.44 -4.50
N ALA A 529 14.90 -20.34 -5.46
CA ALA A 529 16.12 -21.14 -5.46
C ALA A 529 17.37 -20.25 -5.53
N THR A 530 17.34 -19.20 -6.36
CA THR A 530 18.44 -18.23 -6.46
C THR A 530 18.67 -17.49 -5.15
N ASN A 531 17.60 -17.05 -4.48
CA ASN A 531 17.70 -16.36 -3.20
C ASN A 531 18.27 -17.26 -2.09
N ILE A 532 17.87 -18.53 -2.03
CA ILE A 532 18.39 -19.52 -1.07
C ILE A 532 19.86 -19.80 -1.36
N ALA A 533 20.20 -20.12 -2.60
CA ALA A 533 21.58 -20.39 -3.02
C ALA A 533 22.51 -19.20 -2.73
N ARG A 534 22.06 -17.97 -3.00
CA ARG A 534 22.80 -16.76 -2.66
C ARG A 534 22.97 -16.60 -1.15
N SER A 535 21.94 -16.87 -0.36
CA SER A 535 22.03 -16.79 1.11
C SER A 535 22.99 -17.84 1.68
N MET A 536 22.98 -19.07 1.15
CA MET A 536 23.94 -20.12 1.49
C MET A 536 25.39 -19.68 1.26
N VAL A 537 25.67 -19.10 0.08
CA VAL A 537 27.02 -18.68 -0.31
C VAL A 537 27.46 -17.40 0.41
N ALA A 538 26.61 -16.38 0.46
CA ALA A 538 26.99 -15.02 0.88
C ALA A 538 26.69 -14.70 2.35
N GLN A 539 25.73 -15.38 2.99
CA GLN A 539 25.30 -15.07 4.35
C GLN A 539 25.63 -16.19 5.35
N TYR A 540 25.35 -17.45 4.99
CA TYR A 540 25.49 -18.58 5.92
C TYR A 540 26.88 -19.22 5.93
N GLY A 541 27.77 -18.85 5.00
CA GLY A 541 29.12 -19.39 4.93
C GLY A 541 29.15 -20.88 4.55
N MET A 542 28.21 -21.32 3.71
CA MET A 542 28.05 -22.71 3.27
C MET A 542 28.76 -23.00 1.92
N SER A 543 29.62 -22.11 1.44
CA SER A 543 30.48 -22.33 0.26
C SER A 543 31.90 -22.65 0.70
N GLU A 544 32.49 -23.71 0.13
CA GLU A 544 33.88 -24.08 0.38
C GLU A 544 34.86 -23.00 -0.09
N LYS A 545 34.53 -22.29 -1.16
CA LYS A 545 35.37 -21.26 -1.77
C LYS A 545 35.53 -20.03 -0.90
N PHE A 546 34.44 -19.55 -0.30
CA PHE A 546 34.43 -18.36 0.56
C PHE A 546 34.58 -18.68 2.05
N GLY A 547 34.39 -19.95 2.43
CA GLY A 547 34.44 -20.41 3.80
C GLY A 547 33.39 -19.73 4.68
N LEU A 548 33.78 -19.40 5.91
CA LEU A 548 32.88 -18.90 6.95
C LEU A 548 32.61 -17.38 6.88
N MET A 549 32.94 -16.73 5.76
CA MET A 549 32.85 -15.28 5.63
C MET A 549 31.42 -14.84 5.29
N SER A 550 30.86 -13.92 6.07
CA SER A 550 29.61 -13.22 5.72
C SER A 550 29.90 -12.06 4.79
N LEU A 551 29.55 -12.23 3.51
CA LEU A 551 29.81 -11.30 2.41
C LEU A 551 28.62 -10.35 2.16
N GLU A 552 27.46 -10.68 2.69
CA GLU A 552 26.23 -9.92 2.55
C GLU A 552 25.62 -9.69 3.94
N ARG A 553 25.28 -8.43 4.26
CA ARG A 553 24.58 -8.09 5.50
C ARG A 553 23.14 -7.72 5.17
N VAL A 554 22.21 -8.41 5.83
CA VAL A 554 20.83 -7.99 5.93
C VAL A 554 20.74 -7.08 7.16
N GLU A 555 20.49 -5.78 6.97
CA GLU A 555 20.47 -4.82 8.09
C GLU A 555 19.32 -5.11 9.08
N ASP A 556 18.21 -5.70 8.63
CA ASP A 556 17.13 -6.20 9.49
C ASP A 556 16.38 -7.38 8.82
N PRO A 557 16.46 -8.62 9.34
CA PRO A 557 15.78 -9.80 8.77
C PRO A 557 14.26 -9.69 8.72
N TYR A 558 13.67 -8.87 9.59
CA TYR A 558 12.23 -8.86 9.82
C TYR A 558 11.45 -7.87 8.93
N LEU A 559 12.08 -6.83 8.37
CA LEU A 559 11.33 -5.63 7.93
C LEU A 559 11.74 -5.03 6.57
N GLY A 560 12.54 -5.74 5.77
CA GLY A 560 12.74 -5.42 4.35
C GLY A 560 14.14 -5.78 3.85
N ARG A 561 14.20 -6.74 2.91
CA ARG A 561 15.44 -7.27 2.31
C ARG A 561 16.16 -6.23 1.44
N ARG A 562 16.84 -5.26 2.04
CA ARG A 562 17.99 -4.60 1.38
C ARG A 562 19.25 -5.28 1.88
N ALA A 563 19.61 -6.33 1.17
CA ALA A 563 20.91 -6.95 1.32
C ALA A 563 21.97 -5.98 0.80
N GLN A 564 22.85 -5.51 1.68
CA GLN A 564 24.01 -4.74 1.28
C GLN A 564 25.20 -5.68 1.14
N LEU A 565 25.79 -5.70 -0.05
CA LEU A 565 27.03 -6.43 -0.30
C LEU A 565 28.17 -5.74 0.45
N ASN A 566 28.84 -6.48 1.32
CA ASN A 566 30.01 -6.06 2.09
C ASN A 566 31.30 -6.58 1.45
N CYS A 567 31.37 -6.60 0.12
CA CYS A 567 32.49 -7.17 -0.60
C CYS A 567 32.88 -6.33 -1.81
N SER A 568 34.07 -6.59 -2.36
CA SER A 568 34.50 -5.96 -3.61
C SER A 568 33.64 -6.44 -4.78
N ASP A 569 33.56 -5.65 -5.86
CA ASP A 569 32.85 -6.04 -7.09
C ASP A 569 33.35 -7.37 -7.65
N LYS A 570 34.67 -7.61 -7.56
CA LYS A 570 35.26 -8.89 -7.97
C LYS A 570 34.71 -10.06 -7.15
N THR A 571 34.63 -9.89 -5.83
CA THR A 571 34.04 -10.91 -4.94
C THR A 571 32.57 -11.11 -5.25
N ALA A 572 31.82 -10.04 -5.57
CA ALA A 572 30.43 -10.15 -5.95
C ALA A 572 30.24 -10.99 -7.23
N THR A 573 31.09 -10.79 -8.25
CA THR A 573 31.10 -11.65 -9.45
C THR A 573 31.43 -13.11 -9.11
N GLU A 574 32.37 -13.34 -8.20
CA GLU A 574 32.72 -14.70 -7.78
C GLU A 574 31.58 -15.39 -7.01
N ILE A 575 30.77 -14.64 -6.24
CA ILE A 575 29.56 -15.16 -5.57
C ILE A 575 28.53 -15.58 -6.61
N GLU A 576 28.28 -14.75 -7.63
CA GLU A 576 27.31 -15.05 -8.69
C GLU A 576 27.67 -16.32 -9.47
N GLU A 577 28.96 -16.52 -9.79
CA GLU A 577 29.40 -17.75 -10.45
C GLU A 577 29.25 -18.98 -9.56
N GLU A 578 29.52 -18.86 -8.26
CA GLU A 578 29.33 -19.95 -7.29
C GLU A 578 27.85 -20.34 -7.17
N VAL A 579 26.95 -19.36 -7.06
CA VAL A 579 25.49 -19.59 -7.02
C VAL A 579 25.02 -20.32 -8.29
N LYS A 580 25.52 -19.91 -9.45
CA LYS A 580 25.21 -20.54 -10.74
C LYS A 580 25.69 -21.99 -10.80
N ILE A 581 26.88 -22.30 -10.28
CA ILE A 581 27.41 -23.67 -10.20
C ILE A 581 26.52 -24.52 -9.29
N LEU A 582 26.23 -24.03 -8.09
CA LEU A 582 25.38 -24.71 -7.11
C LEU A 582 24.00 -25.04 -7.68
N LEU A 583 23.31 -24.06 -8.29
CA LEU A 583 22.00 -24.27 -8.91
C LEU A 583 22.05 -25.28 -10.04
N LYS A 584 23.12 -25.27 -10.85
CA LYS A 584 23.30 -26.24 -11.94
C LYS A 584 23.46 -27.66 -11.39
N GLU A 585 24.27 -27.84 -10.35
CA GLU A 585 24.45 -29.13 -9.71
C GLU A 585 23.14 -29.67 -9.14
N LYS A 586 22.39 -28.82 -8.42
CA LYS A 586 21.08 -29.20 -7.86
C LYS A 586 20.02 -29.46 -8.92
N TYR A 587 20.09 -28.78 -10.07
CA TYR A 587 19.23 -29.07 -11.21
C TYR A 587 19.50 -30.44 -11.83
N GLU A 588 20.78 -30.81 -12.00
CA GLU A 588 21.14 -32.14 -12.51
C GLU A 588 20.75 -33.24 -11.51
N GLU A 589 20.92 -33.00 -10.20
CA GLU A 589 20.45 -33.89 -9.14
C GLU A 589 18.92 -34.12 -9.20
N ALA A 590 18.14 -33.05 -9.32
CA ALA A 590 16.69 -33.13 -9.50
C ALA A 590 16.31 -33.94 -10.75
N LYS A 591 17.00 -33.73 -11.88
CA LYS A 591 16.77 -34.49 -13.11
C LYS A 591 17.06 -35.97 -12.94
N GLN A 592 18.13 -36.32 -12.22
CA GLN A 592 18.48 -37.71 -11.97
C GLN A 592 17.40 -38.40 -11.12
N LEU A 593 16.98 -37.78 -10.02
CA LEU A 593 15.92 -38.32 -9.14
C LEU A 593 14.60 -38.56 -9.90
N LEU A 594 14.22 -37.62 -10.77
CA LEU A 594 13.01 -37.73 -11.59
C LEU A 594 13.14 -38.80 -12.68
N ARG A 595 14.31 -38.96 -13.30
CA ARG A 595 14.57 -40.02 -14.29
C ARG A 595 14.51 -41.41 -13.65
N ASP A 596 15.10 -41.56 -12.48
CA ASP A 596 15.12 -42.83 -11.74
C ASP A 596 13.73 -43.26 -11.27
N ASN A 597 12.79 -42.31 -11.14
CA ASN A 597 11.42 -42.54 -10.70
C ASN A 597 10.38 -42.17 -11.78
N ARG A 598 10.75 -42.29 -13.06
CA ARG A 598 9.91 -41.83 -14.18
C ARG A 598 8.52 -42.48 -14.21
N ASP A 599 8.43 -43.77 -13.93
CA ASP A 599 7.16 -44.49 -13.92
C ASP A 599 6.21 -43.94 -12.83
N LYS A 600 6.74 -43.58 -11.67
CA LYS A 600 5.97 -42.96 -10.58
C LYS A 600 5.49 -41.57 -10.96
N LEU A 601 6.36 -40.77 -11.58
CA LEU A 601 6.03 -39.43 -12.08
C LEU A 601 4.85 -39.49 -13.05
N ASP A 602 4.89 -40.39 -14.05
CA ASP A 602 3.84 -40.52 -15.05
C ASP A 602 2.51 -40.98 -14.44
N LYS A 603 2.52 -42.00 -13.57
CA LYS A 603 1.29 -42.51 -12.90
C LYS A 603 0.64 -41.45 -12.00
N ILE A 604 1.43 -40.71 -11.22
CA ILE A 604 0.89 -39.68 -10.30
C ILE A 604 0.41 -38.45 -11.10
N ALA A 605 1.13 -38.04 -12.16
CA ALA A 605 0.72 -36.94 -13.02
C ALA A 605 -0.59 -37.23 -13.75
N GLU A 606 -0.82 -38.46 -14.21
CA GLU A 606 -2.09 -38.87 -14.81
C GLU A 606 -3.24 -38.83 -13.80
N PHE A 607 -3.01 -39.30 -12.57
CA PHE A 607 -4.00 -39.22 -11.52
C PHE A 607 -4.35 -37.75 -11.16
N LEU A 608 -3.33 -36.88 -11.07
CA LEU A 608 -3.51 -35.45 -10.81
C LEU A 608 -4.25 -34.75 -11.97
N TYR A 609 -3.95 -35.13 -13.21
CA TYR A 609 -4.63 -34.59 -14.39
C TYR A 609 -6.16 -34.86 -14.34
N ASN A 610 -6.53 -36.06 -13.89
CA ASN A 610 -7.93 -36.48 -13.81
C ASN A 610 -8.68 -35.90 -12.60
N LYS A 611 -8.06 -35.93 -11.41
CA LYS A 611 -8.70 -35.50 -10.16
C LYS A 611 -8.51 -34.02 -9.83
N GLU A 612 -7.55 -33.34 -10.49
CA GLU A 612 -7.15 -31.94 -10.31
C GLU A 612 -6.54 -31.59 -8.96
N THR A 613 -6.78 -32.40 -7.93
CA THR A 613 -6.28 -32.22 -6.57
C THR A 613 -6.02 -33.57 -5.91
N ILE A 614 -4.88 -33.70 -5.25
CA ILE A 614 -4.47 -34.90 -4.50
C ILE A 614 -4.08 -34.47 -3.09
N THR A 615 -4.57 -35.18 -2.08
CA THR A 615 -4.12 -34.96 -0.69
C THR A 615 -2.81 -35.69 -0.41
N GLY A 616 -2.03 -35.23 0.58
CA GLY A 616 -0.74 -35.86 0.93
C GLY A 616 -0.87 -37.35 1.27
N LYS A 617 -1.97 -37.76 1.93
CA LYS A 617 -2.27 -39.17 2.21
C LYS A 617 -2.49 -39.97 0.93
N GLU A 618 -3.34 -39.48 0.03
CA GLU A 618 -3.60 -40.11 -1.27
C GLU A 618 -2.33 -40.18 -2.13
N PHE A 619 -1.52 -39.12 -2.11
CA PHE A 619 -0.23 -39.08 -2.81
C PHE A 619 0.69 -40.19 -2.30
N MET A 620 0.84 -40.34 -0.97
CA MET A 620 1.68 -41.40 -0.39
C MET A 620 1.13 -42.81 -0.65
N GLU A 621 -0.19 -42.99 -0.69
CA GLU A 621 -0.80 -44.26 -1.08
C GLU A 621 -0.47 -44.63 -2.53
N ILE A 622 -0.60 -43.68 -3.46
CA ILE A 622 -0.24 -43.90 -4.87
C ILE A 622 1.26 -44.15 -5.01
N TYR A 623 2.07 -43.35 -4.33
CA TYR A 623 3.54 -43.48 -4.32
C TYR A 623 3.97 -44.89 -3.89
N ARG A 624 3.39 -45.43 -2.82
CA ARG A 624 3.68 -46.78 -2.31
C ARG A 624 3.13 -47.89 -3.21
N LYS A 625 1.93 -47.71 -3.79
CA LYS A 625 1.37 -48.68 -4.75
C LYS A 625 2.24 -48.85 -5.99
N CYS A 626 2.96 -47.80 -6.39
CA CYS A 626 3.92 -47.90 -7.49
C CYS A 626 5.18 -48.71 -7.15
N ASP A 627 5.47 -48.96 -5.86
CA ASP A 627 6.56 -49.85 -5.42
C ASP A 627 6.13 -51.32 -5.31
N GLU A 628 4.82 -51.61 -5.35
CA GLU A 628 4.31 -52.97 -5.41
C GLU A 628 4.35 -53.45 -6.88
N PRO A 629 4.97 -54.61 -7.17
CA PRO A 629 5.01 -55.12 -8.54
C PRO A 629 3.59 -55.38 -9.06
N ASP A 630 3.32 -55.01 -10.32
CA ASP A 630 2.04 -55.16 -11.06
C ASP A 630 1.61 -56.65 -11.20
N GLY A 631 1.34 -57.33 -10.08
CA GLY A 631 1.09 -58.77 -10.04
C GLY A 631 0.57 -59.34 -8.72
N ALA A 632 0.06 -58.51 -7.80
CA ALA A 632 -0.57 -58.99 -6.56
C ALA A 632 -1.85 -58.20 -6.20
N SER A 633 -2.84 -58.22 -7.08
CA SER A 633 -4.26 -58.16 -6.69
C SER A 633 -5.16 -58.42 -7.89
N ASP A 634 -5.16 -59.67 -8.34
CA ASP A 634 -6.39 -60.24 -8.89
C ASP A 634 -6.95 -61.17 -7.80
N ASP A 635 -7.78 -60.60 -6.92
CA ASP A 635 -8.81 -61.35 -6.20
C ASP A 635 -9.83 -60.37 -5.58
N ASN A 636 -10.92 -60.18 -6.34
CA ASN A 636 -12.29 -60.02 -5.88
C ASN A 636 -12.54 -59.29 -4.55
N GLN A 637 -12.93 -58.01 -4.63
CA GLN A 637 -14.08 -57.52 -3.86
C GLN A 637 -14.96 -56.63 -4.75
N ASP A 638 -15.91 -57.27 -5.40
CA ASP A 638 -17.18 -56.65 -5.78
C ASP A 638 -17.82 -56.07 -4.51
N VAL A 639 -17.65 -54.77 -4.28
CA VAL A 639 -18.48 -54.03 -3.34
C VAL A 639 -19.82 -53.79 -4.04
N THR A 640 -20.70 -54.77 -3.91
CA THR A 640 -22.13 -54.63 -4.20
C THR A 640 -22.71 -53.60 -3.22
N LEU A 641 -22.93 -52.39 -3.73
CA LEU A 641 -23.84 -51.40 -3.14
C LEU A 641 -25.25 -51.98 -3.20
N ASN A 642 -25.69 -52.63 -2.13
CA ASN A 642 -27.10 -52.90 -1.89
C ASN A 642 -27.61 -51.92 -0.84
N ASP A 643 -28.20 -50.83 -1.34
CA ASP A 643 -29.23 -50.09 -0.62
C ASP A 643 -30.37 -51.05 -0.23
N LYS A 644 -30.69 -51.08 1.07
CA LYS A 644 -32.04 -51.39 1.53
C LYS A 644 -32.48 -50.36 2.56
N PRO A 645 -33.73 -49.85 2.45
CA PRO A 645 -34.29 -48.90 3.39
C PRO A 645 -34.77 -49.60 4.66
N ASP A 646 -34.63 -48.92 5.80
CA ASP A 646 -35.24 -49.30 7.06
C ASP A 646 -36.78 -49.36 6.92
N GLU A 647 -37.34 -50.55 7.09
CA GLU A 647 -38.77 -50.76 7.38
C GLU A 647 -38.95 -51.20 8.83
N ILE A 648 -40.04 -50.67 9.39
CA ILE A 648 -40.52 -50.64 10.77
C ILE A 648 -40.91 -52.03 11.31
N SER A 649 -40.66 -52.29 12.61
CA SER A 649 -41.44 -53.08 13.61
C SER A 649 -40.46 -53.67 14.66
N GLU A 650 -40.64 -53.62 15.98
CA GLU A 650 -41.77 -53.43 16.92
C GLU A 650 -41.31 -52.61 18.15
#